data_AF-A0A6J0CBV4-F1
#
_entry.id   AF-A0A6J0CBV4-F1
#
_cell.length_a   1.000
_cell.length_b   1.000
_cell.length_c   1.000
_cell.angle_alpha   90.00
_cell.angle_beta   90.00
_cell.angle_gamma   90.00
#
_symmetry.space_group_name_H-M   'P 1'
#
loop_
_entity.id
_entity.type
_entity.pdbx_description
1 polymer ?
#
loop_
_entity_poly.entity_id
_entity_poly.type
_entity_poly.pdbx_seq_one_letter_code
_entity_poly.pdbx_strand_id
1 'polypeptide(L)'
;MENVQKSYKDSPQDSPSIETIDPASLLEANIKAGVTDENHLRSLGLIMEDGKPRFKLDEPVTGQTDLSMSGSGLTNFPSAPITQDQDEESFIVFGSDSLNSIQASSMASYIQIQQKSMSTDYSSLISSLSIEETQKKIKELLQENVKLKETLKQNNLAMKQQFNVLAAWQEEIMKVHQSHKQKFSETKALINQLRKENAELKVKASKDSVPSNINDSKIEDLEIQLQTTLLSQKSLQPPREVELEAANSKLVKELNDTKTVCYRLTAEVEHYTALSKHLSQQLKHAKLTIEELNLDLEKLQLNLKEKEELASLADFSIISMSEQTKPSKPWKDKIIEQEKEIEHLRGLINSLECQLNVSSQNTFAPIEIRTRDSSHPPSPDHVQFNENVKQYNETLVRLSELYAKYATRYINVQECLKELIELLQDLEQPEEKEGLGVNEQEKRDKLRSCQARLTKERQAMINERQELTKAQSQFQKIFSDFNSLLYELEILHEENDKLSSLRDNNASVAVTQESPQKSAVDDEQNLAKERLLLEAMKASILQEQKDLNEEKKAINALKEKCQKQDQEEVIKLQEAIKHLQNRNVYLEKCRTTDKETFELLNLEIKSLKSEAEKHPLLLAQVKIYETDFKEEREARERLSAENEKLIHELKKMRQMQVDLVENLEGRSSPRSQQQQSRHQQQQQQQQQSVTASGGEHREEDSDYLPTSVITAFSCPKCSLSFRALRPLQEHVEACLDLQ
;
A
#
# COMPACT_ATOMS: atom_id res chain seq x y z
N MET A 1 -18.51 65.47 25.69
CA MET A 1 -19.81 65.73 26.34
C MET A 1 -20.88 65.36 25.35
N GLU A 2 -21.56 64.23 25.56
CA GLU A 2 -22.97 64.05 25.17
C GLU A 2 -23.53 62.87 25.97
N ASN A 3 -24.83 62.93 26.29
CA ASN A 3 -25.54 61.99 27.15
C ASN A 3 -25.89 60.69 26.37
N VAL A 4 -26.34 59.56 26.92
CA VAL A 4 -27.46 59.37 27.87
C VAL A 4 -27.33 58.03 28.63
N GLN A 5 -27.82 58.00 29.88
CA GLN A 5 -27.90 56.82 30.76
C GLN A 5 -29.11 55.91 30.49
N LYS A 6 -29.10 54.73 31.14
CA LYS A 6 -30.21 53.76 31.38
C LYS A 6 -30.44 52.71 30.28
N SER A 7 -30.91 51.49 30.60
CA SER A 7 -31.00 50.70 31.85
C SER A 7 -31.56 49.31 31.49
N TYR A 8 -31.53 48.37 32.46
CA TYR A 8 -32.13 47.02 32.43
C TYR A 8 -31.38 45.98 31.58
N LYS A 9 -31.37 44.69 31.89
CA LYS A 9 -31.41 43.86 33.13
C LYS A 9 -31.67 42.42 32.62
N ASP A 10 -31.00 41.46 33.22
CA ASP A 10 -31.44 40.06 33.39
C ASP A 10 -31.75 39.22 32.11
N SER A 11 -30.78 38.40 31.69
CA SER A 11 -31.01 37.04 31.15
C SER A 11 -29.77 36.16 31.34
N PRO A 12 -29.91 34.82 31.50
CA PRO A 12 -28.83 33.96 31.98
C PRO A 12 -27.97 33.37 30.84
N GLN A 13 -26.67 33.21 31.11
CA GLN A 13 -25.80 32.36 30.31
C GLN A 13 -25.82 30.92 30.84
N ASP A 14 -26.74 30.10 30.32
CA ASP A 14 -26.56 28.65 30.31
C ASP A 14 -26.11 28.23 28.90
N SER A 15 -24.82 27.93 28.77
CA SER A 15 -24.26 27.25 27.60
C SER A 15 -23.82 25.85 28.04
N PRO A 16 -24.46 24.76 27.57
CA PRO A 16 -24.14 23.42 28.01
C PRO A 16 -22.72 23.04 27.54
N SER A 17 -21.99 22.38 28.43
CA SER A 17 -20.65 21.86 28.13
C SER A 17 -20.74 20.78 27.05
N ILE A 18 -19.80 20.80 26.10
CA ILE A 18 -19.72 19.78 25.05
C ILE A 18 -19.19 18.49 25.68
N GLU A 19 -20.10 17.61 26.08
CA GLU A 19 -19.77 16.22 26.39
C GLU A 19 -19.33 15.50 25.12
N THR A 20 -18.30 14.66 25.23
CA THR A 20 -17.77 13.85 24.12
C THR A 20 -18.80 12.80 23.68
N ILE A 21 -19.47 13.06 22.56
CA ILE A 21 -20.38 12.11 21.93
C ILE A 21 -19.57 10.93 21.37
N ASP A 22 -19.93 9.71 21.78
CA ASP A 22 -19.37 8.47 21.20
C ASP A 22 -19.76 8.36 19.72
N PRO A 23 -18.80 8.24 18.77
CA PRO A 23 -19.11 8.10 17.35
C PRO A 23 -19.99 6.88 17.02
N ALA A 24 -20.03 5.84 17.87
CA ALA A 24 -20.95 4.72 17.70
C ALA A 24 -22.42 5.17 17.81
N SER A 25 -22.75 6.06 18.76
CA SER A 25 -24.11 6.54 18.99
C SER A 25 -24.63 7.43 17.87
N LEU A 26 -23.74 8.15 17.17
CA LEU A 26 -24.11 8.95 15.99
C LEU A 26 -24.47 8.07 14.78
N LEU A 27 -23.78 6.94 14.59
CA LEU A 27 -24.10 6.01 13.51
C LEU A 27 -25.45 5.32 13.75
N GLU A 28 -25.70 4.90 14.99
CA GLU A 28 -26.96 4.26 15.40
C GLU A 28 -28.16 5.23 15.29
N ALA A 29 -27.96 6.52 15.61
CA ALA A 29 -28.94 7.57 15.39
C ALA A 29 -29.22 7.81 13.89
N ASN A 30 -28.19 7.80 13.02
CA ASN A 30 -28.35 8.00 11.58
C ASN A 30 -29.08 6.84 10.87
N ILE A 31 -28.85 5.60 11.30
CA ILE A 31 -29.60 4.42 10.84
C ILE A 31 -31.07 4.55 11.26
N LYS A 32 -31.34 4.91 12.52
CA LYS A 32 -32.70 5.07 13.07
C LYS A 32 -33.47 6.26 12.48
N ALA A 33 -32.75 7.26 11.97
CA ALA A 33 -33.29 8.40 11.23
C ALA A 33 -33.45 8.14 9.72
N GLY A 34 -33.07 6.96 9.21
CA GLY A 34 -33.20 6.61 7.79
C GLY A 34 -32.20 7.31 6.86
N VAL A 35 -31.12 7.88 7.40
CA VAL A 35 -30.11 8.65 6.64
C VAL A 35 -29.10 7.72 5.95
N THR A 36 -28.92 6.50 6.44
CA THR A 36 -28.05 5.47 5.83
C THR A 36 -28.79 4.14 5.75
N ASP A 37 -28.96 3.61 4.54
CA ASP A 37 -29.60 2.32 4.29
C ASP A 37 -28.71 1.14 4.71
N GLU A 38 -29.31 0.11 5.28
CA GLU A 38 -28.64 -1.13 5.71
C GLU A 38 -27.98 -1.85 4.53
N ASN A 39 -28.56 -1.73 3.33
CA ASN A 39 -27.98 -2.28 2.09
C ASN A 39 -26.65 -1.60 1.73
N HIS A 40 -26.49 -0.31 2.05
CA HIS A 40 -25.24 0.42 1.80
C HIS A 40 -24.11 -0.12 2.69
N LEU A 41 -24.39 -0.38 3.97
CA LEU A 41 -23.43 -0.98 4.90
C LEU A 41 -23.05 -2.42 4.49
N ARG A 42 -24.03 -3.22 4.04
CA ARG A 42 -23.77 -4.56 3.47
C ARG A 42 -22.89 -4.51 2.22
N SER A 43 -23.07 -3.50 1.36
CA SER A 43 -22.20 -3.30 0.18
C SER A 43 -20.75 -2.93 0.51
N LEU A 44 -20.50 -2.43 1.73
CA LEU A 44 -19.16 -2.14 2.29
C LEU A 44 -18.54 -3.34 3.05
N GLY A 45 -19.16 -4.53 2.98
CA GLY A 45 -18.66 -5.74 3.64
C GLY A 45 -18.97 -5.86 5.14
N LEU A 46 -19.94 -5.07 5.62
CA LEU A 46 -20.39 -5.09 7.02
C LEU A 46 -21.65 -5.96 7.16
N ILE A 47 -21.68 -6.82 8.18
CA ILE A 47 -22.85 -7.59 8.61
C ILE A 47 -23.41 -6.91 9.88
N MET A 48 -24.73 -6.88 10.01
CA MET A 48 -25.41 -6.40 11.21
C MET A 48 -25.58 -7.54 12.21
N GLU A 49 -24.90 -7.47 13.36
CA GLU A 49 -25.16 -8.31 14.53
C GLU A 49 -25.62 -7.40 15.67
N ASP A 50 -26.75 -7.72 16.31
CA ASP A 50 -27.34 -6.95 17.42
C ASP A 50 -27.41 -5.42 17.21
N GLY A 51 -27.74 -5.01 15.98
CA GLY A 51 -27.86 -3.59 15.59
C GLY A 51 -26.53 -2.88 15.33
N LYS A 52 -25.39 -3.57 15.40
CA LYS A 52 -24.05 -2.99 15.20
C LYS A 52 -23.37 -3.57 13.95
N PRO A 53 -22.78 -2.73 13.08
CA PRO A 53 -22.08 -3.21 11.89
C PRO A 53 -20.71 -3.80 12.27
N ARG A 54 -20.42 -5.02 11.80
CA ARG A 54 -19.15 -5.72 11.98
C ARG A 54 -18.61 -6.20 10.63
N PHE A 55 -17.28 -6.19 10.46
CA PHE A 55 -16.65 -6.70 9.24
C PHE A 55 -16.81 -8.20 9.12
N LYS A 56 -17.14 -8.67 7.91
CA LYS A 56 -17.09 -10.09 7.57
C LYS A 56 -15.62 -10.54 7.48
N LEU A 57 -15.12 -11.18 8.54
CA LEU A 57 -13.92 -12.00 8.48
C LEU A 57 -14.34 -13.39 7.97
N ASP A 58 -13.58 -13.95 7.03
CA ASP A 58 -13.88 -15.27 6.47
C ASP A 58 -13.65 -16.37 7.51
N GLU A 59 -14.74 -17.00 7.98
CA GLU A 59 -14.66 -18.25 8.73
C GLU A 59 -14.39 -19.44 7.77
N PRO A 60 -13.59 -20.42 8.20
CA PRO A 60 -13.20 -21.55 7.35
C PRO A 60 -14.36 -22.52 7.14
N VAL A 61 -14.56 -22.95 5.89
CA VAL A 61 -15.57 -23.95 5.52
C VAL A 61 -15.20 -25.31 6.11
N THR A 62 -15.89 -25.72 7.16
CA THR A 62 -15.88 -27.10 7.68
C THR A 62 -17.17 -27.83 7.29
N GLY A 63 -17.03 -28.93 6.54
CA GLY A 63 -17.99 -30.04 6.60
C GLY A 63 -18.55 -30.59 5.28
N GLN A 64 -18.00 -31.75 4.88
CA GLN A 64 -18.71 -32.93 4.35
C GLN A 64 -19.52 -32.81 3.03
N THR A 65 -19.59 -33.79 2.13
CA THR A 65 -18.84 -35.03 1.79
C THR A 65 -19.21 -35.31 0.31
N ASP A 66 -18.35 -35.85 -0.54
CA ASP A 66 -18.24 -37.31 -0.72
C ASP A 66 -16.98 -37.73 -1.49
N LEU A 67 -16.56 -38.97 -1.24
CA LEU A 67 -15.33 -39.57 -1.73
C LEU A 67 -15.52 -40.26 -3.09
N SER A 68 -14.53 -40.11 -3.99
CA SER A 68 -14.13 -41.24 -4.83
C SER A 68 -12.61 -41.28 -4.99
N MET A 69 -12.00 -42.37 -4.53
CA MET A 69 -10.57 -42.66 -4.65
C MET A 69 -10.29 -43.39 -5.96
N SER A 70 -9.30 -42.91 -6.71
CA SER A 70 -8.37 -43.67 -7.58
C SER A 70 -7.34 -42.67 -8.10
N GLY A 71 -6.04 -42.94 -8.20
CA GLY A 71 -5.33 -44.21 -8.05
C GLY A 71 -4.30 -44.34 -9.17
N SER A 72 -3.01 -44.24 -8.81
CA SER A 72 -1.84 -44.59 -9.65
C SER A 72 -1.47 -43.69 -10.85
N GLY A 73 -0.21 -43.25 -10.85
CA GLY A 73 0.72 -43.72 -11.88
C GLY A 73 1.04 -42.84 -13.10
N LEU A 74 2.27 -42.32 -13.10
CA LEU A 74 3.23 -42.35 -14.22
C LEU A 74 2.91 -41.68 -15.58
N THR A 75 3.84 -40.80 -15.97
CA THR A 75 4.42 -40.69 -17.32
C THR A 75 3.59 -41.15 -18.53
N ASN A 76 2.93 -40.20 -19.21
CA ASN A 76 3.09 -39.97 -20.67
C ASN A 76 2.13 -38.88 -21.14
N PHE A 77 2.66 -37.86 -21.82
CA PHE A 77 1.86 -36.95 -22.66
C PHE A 77 1.80 -37.50 -24.10
N PRO A 78 0.62 -37.85 -24.64
CA PRO A 78 0.43 -37.98 -26.07
C PRO A 78 0.24 -36.59 -26.71
N SER A 79 0.76 -36.41 -27.92
CA SER A 79 0.69 -35.14 -28.65
C SER A 79 -0.53 -35.03 -29.58
N ALA A 80 -0.85 -33.78 -29.95
CA ALA A 80 -1.62 -33.37 -31.14
C ALA A 80 -3.17 -33.54 -31.09
N PRO A 81 -3.94 -32.73 -31.88
CA PRO A 81 -3.48 -31.81 -32.93
C PRO A 81 -3.66 -30.31 -32.65
N ILE A 82 -2.90 -29.55 -33.42
CA ILE A 82 -2.95 -28.09 -33.55
C ILE A 82 -4.19 -27.70 -34.35
N THR A 83 -4.92 -26.68 -33.88
CA THR A 83 -5.55 -25.71 -34.78
C THR A 83 -5.11 -24.33 -34.33
N GLN A 84 -4.57 -23.53 -35.26
CA GLN A 84 -4.18 -22.16 -35.00
C GLN A 84 -5.44 -21.30 -34.84
N ASP A 85 -5.43 -20.41 -33.85
CA ASP A 85 -5.63 -18.98 -34.10
C ASP A 85 -4.87 -18.21 -33.02
N GLN A 86 -4.02 -17.28 -33.48
CA GLN A 86 -3.37 -16.29 -32.64
C GLN A 86 -4.24 -15.03 -32.68
N ASP A 87 -4.47 -14.39 -31.54
CA ASP A 87 -4.22 -12.95 -31.40
C ASP A 87 -4.36 -12.45 -29.94
N GLU A 88 -3.34 -11.71 -29.52
CA GLU A 88 -3.35 -10.63 -28.51
C GLU A 88 -3.93 -10.85 -27.09
N GLU A 89 -3.29 -11.71 -26.28
CA GLU A 89 -3.07 -11.37 -24.86
C GLU A 89 -1.58 -11.42 -24.51
N SER A 90 -0.95 -10.23 -24.41
CA SER A 90 0.44 -10.05 -23.97
C SER A 90 0.55 -10.24 -22.46
N PHE A 91 0.41 -11.48 -22.01
CA PHE A 91 0.60 -11.90 -20.62
C PHE A 91 2.04 -11.59 -20.17
N ILE A 92 2.21 -10.73 -19.16
CA ILE A 92 3.52 -10.48 -18.54
C ILE A 92 3.87 -11.71 -17.69
N VAL A 93 4.51 -12.70 -18.31
CA VAL A 93 5.18 -13.79 -17.59
C VAL A 93 6.40 -13.17 -16.90
N PHE A 94 6.22 -12.68 -15.68
CA PHE A 94 7.35 -12.70 -14.74
C PHE A 94 7.70 -14.17 -14.52
N GLY A 95 8.72 -14.65 -15.23
CA GLY A 95 9.14 -16.03 -15.16
C GLY A 95 9.34 -16.44 -13.71
N SER A 96 8.78 -17.59 -13.34
CA SER A 96 8.99 -18.24 -12.04
C SER A 96 10.45 -18.18 -11.62
N ASP A 97 11.33 -18.37 -12.59
CA ASP A 97 12.77 -18.46 -12.43
C ASP A 97 13.41 -17.11 -12.02
N SER A 98 12.80 -15.98 -12.37
CA SER A 98 13.25 -14.65 -11.95
C SER A 98 12.90 -14.38 -10.48
N LEU A 99 11.65 -14.68 -10.09
CA LEU A 99 11.19 -14.57 -8.70
C LEU A 99 11.93 -15.54 -7.78
N ASN A 100 12.09 -16.80 -8.22
CA ASN A 100 12.84 -17.84 -7.51
C ASN A 100 14.34 -17.49 -7.39
N SER A 101 14.95 -16.90 -8.42
CA SER A 101 16.35 -16.45 -8.38
C SER A 101 16.57 -15.30 -7.39
N ILE A 102 15.66 -14.32 -7.34
CA ILE A 102 15.72 -13.22 -6.37
C ILE A 102 15.53 -13.75 -4.95
N GLN A 103 14.59 -14.67 -4.73
CA GLN A 103 14.32 -15.28 -3.42
C GLN A 103 15.51 -16.16 -2.95
N ALA A 104 16.08 -16.98 -3.83
CA ALA A 104 17.23 -17.83 -3.52
C ALA A 104 18.54 -17.05 -3.28
N SER A 105 18.72 -15.91 -3.96
CA SER A 105 19.91 -15.06 -3.80
C SER A 105 19.83 -14.13 -2.57
N SER A 106 18.61 -13.83 -2.09
CA SER A 106 18.38 -12.89 -0.98
C SER A 106 18.18 -13.55 0.39
N MET A 107 17.90 -14.86 0.43
CA MET A 107 17.76 -15.61 1.67
C MET A 107 18.97 -16.52 1.90
N ALA A 108 19.86 -16.13 2.82
CA ALA A 108 20.79 -17.09 3.40
C ALA A 108 19.98 -18.23 4.03
N SER A 109 20.17 -19.47 3.55
CA SER A 109 19.33 -20.60 3.92
C SER A 109 19.30 -20.77 5.45
N TYR A 110 18.11 -20.69 6.02
CA TYR A 110 17.89 -20.79 7.47
C TYR A 110 18.51 -22.08 8.04
N ILE A 111 18.38 -23.18 7.30
CA ILE A 111 19.00 -24.48 7.60
C ILE A 111 20.53 -24.37 7.68
N GLN A 112 21.15 -23.62 6.77
CA GLN A 112 22.61 -23.45 6.70
C GLN A 112 23.14 -22.54 7.83
N ILE A 113 22.34 -21.56 8.27
CA ILE A 113 22.62 -20.77 9.48
C ILE A 113 22.49 -21.65 10.73
N GLN A 114 21.39 -22.39 10.85
CA GLN A 114 21.09 -23.27 11.99
C GLN A 114 22.15 -24.37 12.15
N GLN A 115 22.55 -25.01 11.04
CA GLN A 115 23.60 -26.03 11.03
C GLN A 115 24.96 -25.46 11.45
N LYS A 116 25.29 -24.22 11.06
CA LYS A 116 26.54 -23.54 11.45
C LYS A 116 26.53 -23.03 12.89
N SER A 117 25.39 -22.60 13.42
CA SER A 117 25.24 -22.28 14.84
C SER A 117 25.31 -23.53 15.73
N MET A 118 24.83 -24.67 15.23
CA MET A 118 24.89 -25.96 15.93
C MET A 118 26.28 -26.62 15.87
N SER A 119 27.07 -26.34 14.84
CA SER A 119 28.43 -26.89 14.68
C SER A 119 29.53 -26.10 15.41
N THR A 120 29.18 -25.05 16.17
CA THR A 120 30.15 -24.16 16.82
C THR A 120 30.01 -24.27 18.33
N ASP A 121 30.91 -25.00 18.99
CA ASP A 121 30.89 -25.20 20.45
C ASP A 121 31.38 -23.95 21.20
N TYR A 122 30.51 -22.94 21.31
CA TYR A 122 30.79 -21.69 22.02
C TYR A 122 31.24 -21.91 23.47
N SER A 123 30.74 -22.96 24.14
CA SER A 123 31.16 -23.32 25.51
C SER A 123 32.64 -23.69 25.60
N SER A 124 33.14 -24.51 24.65
CA SER A 124 34.56 -24.89 24.60
C SER A 124 35.45 -23.69 24.23
N LEU A 125 34.98 -22.86 23.31
CA LEU A 125 35.70 -21.67 22.84
C LEU A 125 35.86 -20.62 23.94
N ILE A 126 34.78 -20.33 24.69
CA ILE A 126 34.80 -19.42 25.85
C ILE A 126 35.66 -19.98 26.99
N SER A 127 35.64 -21.29 27.22
CA SER A 127 36.46 -21.93 28.28
C SER A 127 37.97 -21.93 27.99
N SER A 128 38.38 -21.72 26.73
CA SER A 128 39.80 -21.65 26.32
C SER A 128 40.41 -20.24 26.35
N LEU A 129 39.60 -19.20 26.52
CA LEU A 129 40.02 -17.80 26.47
C LEU A 129 40.17 -17.22 27.88
N SER A 130 41.15 -16.33 28.08
CA SER A 130 41.23 -15.56 29.33
C SER A 130 40.04 -14.60 29.47
N ILE A 131 39.82 -14.07 30.68
CA ILE A 131 38.73 -13.15 30.99
C ILE A 131 38.90 -11.84 30.20
N GLU A 132 40.13 -11.33 30.10
CA GLU A 132 40.49 -10.15 29.32
C GLU A 132 40.28 -10.36 27.81
N GLU A 133 40.66 -11.53 27.27
CA GLU A 133 40.43 -11.87 25.85
C GLU A 133 38.94 -12.03 25.55
N THR A 134 38.18 -12.63 26.47
CA THR A 134 36.72 -12.76 26.38
C THR A 134 36.05 -11.38 26.39
N GLN A 135 36.46 -10.49 27.30
CA GLN A 135 35.96 -9.11 27.35
C GLN A 135 36.30 -8.33 26.08
N LYS A 136 37.52 -8.50 25.54
CA LYS A 136 37.92 -7.92 24.25
C LYS A 136 37.05 -8.46 23.10
N LYS A 137 36.81 -9.78 23.05
CA LYS A 137 35.99 -10.41 22.01
C LYS A 137 34.53 -9.96 22.08
N ILE A 138 33.95 -9.82 23.27
CA ILE A 138 32.61 -9.25 23.46
C ILE A 138 32.56 -7.80 22.96
N LYS A 139 33.58 -6.98 23.24
CA LYS A 139 33.66 -5.60 22.74
C LYS A 139 33.76 -5.53 21.21
N GLU A 140 34.55 -6.41 20.60
CA GLU A 140 34.61 -6.57 19.13
C GLU A 140 33.25 -6.99 18.54
N LEU A 141 32.59 -7.99 19.12
CA LEU A 141 31.27 -8.47 18.68
C LEU A 141 30.18 -7.40 18.84
N LEU A 142 30.20 -6.60 19.91
CA LEU A 142 29.29 -5.47 20.07
C LEU A 142 29.53 -4.40 19.00
N GLN A 143 30.79 -4.09 18.69
CA GLN A 143 31.14 -3.14 17.62
C GLN A 143 30.74 -3.68 16.24
N GLU A 144 30.90 -4.98 15.99
CA GLU A 144 30.42 -5.66 14.78
C GLU A 144 28.89 -5.64 14.71
N ASN A 145 28.18 -5.89 15.81
CA ASN A 145 26.71 -5.81 15.86
C ASN A 145 26.19 -4.40 15.53
N VAL A 146 26.87 -3.35 16.00
CA VAL A 146 26.56 -1.95 15.64
C VAL A 146 26.80 -1.70 14.15
N LYS A 147 27.92 -2.18 13.59
CA LYS A 147 28.20 -2.08 12.15
C LYS A 147 27.15 -2.82 11.32
N LEU A 148 26.81 -4.06 11.68
CA LEU A 148 25.79 -4.87 11.01
C LEU A 148 24.39 -4.22 11.07
N LYS A 149 24.02 -3.61 12.21
CA LYS A 149 22.77 -2.84 12.32
C LYS A 149 22.73 -1.63 11.37
N GLU A 150 23.84 -0.90 11.25
CA GLU A 150 23.91 0.23 10.32
C GLU A 150 23.95 -0.24 8.85
N THR A 151 24.67 -1.31 8.52
CA THR A 151 24.64 -1.93 7.18
C THR A 151 23.25 -2.46 6.82
N LEU A 152 22.53 -3.08 7.77
CA LEU A 152 21.15 -3.52 7.56
C LEU A 152 20.19 -2.34 7.35
N LYS A 153 20.35 -1.26 8.11
CA LYS A 153 19.60 -0.01 7.93
C LYS A 153 19.86 0.63 6.56
N GLN A 154 21.11 0.64 6.11
CA GLN A 154 21.49 1.10 4.76
C GLN A 154 20.93 0.18 3.67
N ASN A 155 20.95 -1.14 3.87
CA ASN A 155 20.35 -2.10 2.94
C ASN A 155 18.83 -1.93 2.84
N ASN A 156 18.13 -1.76 3.97
CA ASN A 156 16.69 -1.47 3.99
C ASN A 156 16.36 -0.15 3.28
N LEU A 157 17.21 0.88 3.42
CA LEU A 157 17.04 2.14 2.69
C LEU A 157 17.25 1.95 1.18
N ALA A 158 18.30 1.22 0.77
CA ALA A 158 18.56 0.89 -0.62
C ALA A 158 17.44 0.03 -1.24
N MET A 159 16.94 -0.97 -0.51
CA MET A 159 15.81 -1.79 -0.94
C MET A 159 14.54 -0.95 -1.12
N LYS A 160 14.27 0.00 -0.22
CA LYS A 160 13.16 0.96 -0.37
C LYS A 160 13.34 1.88 -1.57
N GLN A 161 14.57 2.30 -1.90
CA GLN A 161 14.87 3.05 -3.12
C GLN A 161 14.65 2.19 -4.38
N GLN A 162 15.11 0.94 -4.40
CA GLN A 162 14.88 0.01 -5.51
C GLN A 162 13.39 -0.28 -5.71
N PHE A 163 12.62 -0.47 -4.63
CA PHE A 163 11.17 -0.63 -4.70
C PHE A 163 10.48 0.59 -5.31
N ASN A 164 10.88 1.81 -4.94
CA ASN A 164 10.35 3.04 -5.54
C ASN A 164 10.69 3.15 -7.04
N VAL A 165 11.89 2.71 -7.46
CA VAL A 165 12.28 2.68 -8.88
C VAL A 165 11.45 1.65 -9.65
N LEU A 166 11.22 0.45 -9.08
CA LEU A 166 10.36 -0.56 -9.66
C LEU A 166 8.90 -0.08 -9.79
N ALA A 167 8.37 0.62 -8.78
CA ALA A 167 7.03 1.20 -8.82
C ALA A 167 6.92 2.27 -9.93
N ALA A 168 7.93 3.14 -10.09
CA ALA A 168 7.96 4.12 -11.17
C ALA A 168 8.07 3.46 -12.57
N TRP A 169 8.85 2.37 -12.69
CA TRP A 169 8.90 1.57 -13.92
C TRP A 169 7.55 0.89 -14.23
N GLN A 170 6.86 0.35 -13.22
CA GLN A 170 5.53 -0.22 -13.38
C GLN A 170 4.51 0.83 -13.84
N GLU A 171 4.53 2.02 -13.25
CA GLU A 171 3.68 3.14 -13.66
C GLU A 171 3.93 3.55 -15.12
N GLU A 172 5.21 3.63 -15.54
CA GLU A 172 5.57 4.00 -16.90
C GLU A 172 5.18 2.91 -17.92
N ILE A 173 5.36 1.62 -17.57
CA ILE A 173 4.87 0.49 -18.37
C ILE A 173 3.34 0.55 -18.52
N MET A 174 2.60 0.86 -17.45
CA MET A 174 1.15 1.04 -17.51
C MET A 174 0.75 2.21 -18.42
N LYS A 175 1.45 3.36 -18.36
CA LYS A 175 1.21 4.50 -19.27
C LYS A 175 1.48 4.13 -20.73
N VAL A 176 2.56 3.40 -21.01
CA VAL A 176 2.87 2.92 -22.37
C VAL A 176 1.78 1.98 -22.89
N HIS A 177 1.33 1.01 -22.07
CA HIS A 177 0.21 0.14 -22.44
C HIS A 177 -1.09 0.93 -22.67
N GLN A 178 -1.40 1.92 -21.84
CA GLN A 178 -2.59 2.77 -22.02
C GLN A 178 -2.47 3.61 -23.31
N SER A 179 -1.30 4.16 -23.61
CA SER A 179 -1.04 4.88 -24.86
C SER A 179 -1.16 3.98 -26.09
N HIS A 180 -0.66 2.74 -26.02
CA HIS A 180 -0.83 1.76 -27.10
C HIS A 180 -2.31 1.39 -27.28
N LYS A 181 -3.03 1.09 -26.19
CA LYS A 181 -4.48 0.81 -26.22
C LYS A 181 -5.28 1.97 -26.84
N GLN A 182 -4.92 3.21 -26.50
CA GLN A 182 -5.51 4.41 -27.11
C GLN A 182 -5.20 4.47 -28.61
N LYS A 183 -3.93 4.37 -29.04
CA LYS A 183 -3.53 4.38 -30.46
C LYS A 183 -4.19 3.27 -31.27
N PHE A 184 -4.37 2.08 -30.70
CA PHE A 184 -5.13 0.99 -31.34
C PHE A 184 -6.61 1.35 -31.48
N SER A 185 -7.23 1.96 -30.48
CA SER A 185 -8.63 2.42 -30.56
C SER A 185 -8.82 3.52 -31.62
N GLU A 186 -7.89 4.47 -31.71
CA GLU A 186 -7.87 5.54 -32.73
C GLU A 186 -7.66 4.96 -34.13
N THR A 187 -6.72 4.01 -34.28
CA THR A 187 -6.48 3.31 -35.56
C THR A 187 -7.69 2.49 -35.99
N LYS A 188 -8.36 1.80 -35.05
CA LYS A 188 -9.60 1.05 -35.31
C LYS A 188 -10.75 1.97 -35.69
N ALA A 189 -10.87 3.15 -35.07
CA ALA A 189 -11.84 4.17 -35.44
C ALA A 189 -11.57 4.71 -36.87
N LEU A 190 -10.32 5.02 -37.21
CA LEU A 190 -9.92 5.48 -38.54
C LEU A 190 -10.19 4.41 -39.62
N ILE A 191 -9.87 3.13 -39.35
CA ILE A 191 -10.19 2.02 -40.26
C ILE A 191 -11.70 1.90 -40.48
N ASN A 192 -12.51 2.07 -39.43
CA ASN A 192 -13.97 2.03 -39.54
C ASN A 192 -14.52 3.24 -40.32
N GLN A 193 -13.95 4.43 -40.12
CA GLN A 193 -14.28 5.62 -40.91
C GLN A 193 -13.94 5.41 -42.39
N LEU A 194 -12.72 4.97 -42.71
CA LEU A 194 -12.30 4.67 -44.08
C LEU A 194 -13.14 3.56 -44.72
N ARG A 195 -13.59 2.56 -43.95
CA ARG A 195 -14.54 1.53 -44.44
C ARG A 195 -15.91 2.14 -44.76
N LYS A 196 -16.42 3.05 -43.93
CA LYS A 196 -17.67 3.77 -44.18
C LYS A 196 -17.57 4.67 -45.41
N GLU A 197 -16.51 5.45 -45.52
CA GLU A 197 -16.23 6.31 -46.68
C GLU A 197 -16.07 5.48 -47.96
N ASN A 198 -15.36 4.35 -47.93
CA ASN A 198 -15.28 3.43 -49.07
C ASN A 198 -16.65 2.81 -49.43
N ALA A 199 -17.49 2.48 -48.45
CA ALA A 199 -18.84 1.99 -48.71
C ALA A 199 -19.73 3.07 -49.36
N GLU A 200 -19.66 4.32 -48.86
CA GLU A 200 -20.36 5.46 -49.43
C GLU A 200 -19.87 5.80 -50.84
N LEU A 201 -18.56 5.80 -51.08
CA LEU A 201 -17.96 6.00 -52.41
C LEU A 201 -18.35 4.88 -53.37
N LYS A 202 -18.38 3.62 -52.90
CA LYS A 202 -18.84 2.48 -53.71
C LYS A 202 -20.32 2.60 -54.06
N VAL A 203 -21.17 3.07 -53.15
CA VAL A 203 -22.59 3.36 -53.41
C VAL A 203 -22.77 4.54 -54.38
N LYS A 204 -21.96 5.60 -54.28
CA LYS A 204 -21.94 6.73 -55.22
C LYS A 204 -21.52 6.27 -56.62
N ALA A 205 -20.38 5.58 -56.74
CA ALA A 205 -19.93 4.98 -58.00
C ALA A 205 -20.94 4.01 -58.63
N SER A 206 -21.71 3.27 -57.81
CA SER A 206 -22.79 2.39 -58.30
C SER A 206 -24.05 3.15 -58.75
N LYS A 207 -24.24 4.41 -58.31
CA LYS A 207 -25.33 5.29 -58.75
C LYS A 207 -24.96 6.08 -60.01
N ASP A 208 -23.68 6.41 -60.16
CA ASP A 208 -23.17 7.15 -61.32
C ASP A 208 -22.89 6.24 -62.53
N SER A 209 -22.96 4.91 -62.37
CA SER A 209 -22.77 3.94 -63.46
C SER A 209 -24.08 3.60 -64.20
N VAL A 210 -24.58 4.53 -65.00
CA VAL A 210 -25.54 4.27 -66.11
C VAL A 210 -24.96 4.86 -67.40
N PRO A 211 -24.94 4.11 -68.52
CA PRO A 211 -24.11 4.48 -69.67
C PRO A 211 -24.80 5.52 -70.58
N SER A 212 -24.06 6.56 -70.99
CA SER A 212 -24.06 7.13 -72.36
C SER A 212 -23.22 8.42 -72.46
N ASN A 213 -22.47 8.51 -73.56
CA ASN A 213 -21.90 9.72 -74.20
C ASN A 213 -22.05 11.07 -73.47
N ILE A 214 -20.92 11.65 -73.05
CA ILE A 214 -20.81 13.08 -72.77
C ILE A 214 -19.69 13.65 -73.65
N ASN A 215 -20.04 14.66 -74.45
CA ASN A 215 -19.21 15.23 -75.50
C ASN A 215 -17.94 15.92 -74.97
N ASP A 216 -16.87 15.89 -75.77
CA ASP A 216 -15.55 16.45 -75.47
C ASP A 216 -15.56 17.94 -75.08
N SER A 217 -16.58 18.71 -75.50
CA SER A 217 -16.70 20.14 -75.18
C SER A 217 -16.94 20.45 -73.70
N LYS A 218 -17.24 19.45 -72.86
CA LYS A 218 -17.35 19.63 -71.40
C LYS A 218 -16.05 19.35 -70.65
N ILE A 219 -15.10 18.66 -71.28
CA ILE A 219 -13.82 18.33 -70.66
C ILE A 219 -12.94 19.58 -70.63
N GLU A 220 -12.90 20.34 -71.74
CA GLU A 220 -12.11 21.56 -71.88
C GLU A 220 -12.58 22.69 -70.93
N ASP A 221 -13.90 22.89 -70.77
CA ASP A 221 -14.47 23.83 -69.79
C ASP A 221 -14.14 23.45 -68.34
N LEU A 222 -14.15 22.14 -68.02
CA LEU A 222 -13.80 21.63 -66.69
C LEU A 222 -12.29 21.71 -66.43
N GLU A 223 -11.43 21.48 -67.42
CA GLU A 223 -9.98 21.68 -67.31
C GLU A 223 -9.62 23.15 -67.07
N ILE A 224 -10.27 24.09 -67.78
CA ILE A 224 -10.07 25.53 -67.56
C ILE A 224 -10.52 25.95 -66.15
N GLN A 225 -11.63 25.41 -65.64
CA GLN A 225 -12.05 25.62 -64.25
C GLN A 225 -11.06 25.00 -63.26
N LEU A 226 -10.58 23.77 -63.49
CA LEU A 226 -9.61 23.10 -62.63
C LEU A 226 -8.30 23.90 -62.55
N GLN A 227 -7.79 24.37 -63.69
CA GLN A 227 -6.57 25.19 -63.81
C GLN A 227 -6.71 26.51 -63.05
N THR A 228 -7.87 27.16 -63.15
CA THR A 228 -8.17 28.44 -62.49
C THR A 228 -8.32 28.28 -60.98
N THR A 229 -8.92 27.18 -60.51
CA THR A 229 -9.00 26.84 -59.09
C THR A 229 -7.63 26.47 -58.52
N LEU A 230 -6.79 25.71 -59.25
CA LEU A 230 -5.42 25.37 -58.84
C LEU A 230 -4.54 26.62 -58.65
N LEU A 231 -4.62 27.57 -59.58
CA LEU A 231 -3.86 28.83 -59.50
C LEU A 231 -4.33 29.71 -58.34
N SER A 232 -5.64 29.72 -58.04
CA SER A 232 -6.21 30.45 -56.91
C SER A 232 -5.82 29.84 -55.55
N GLN A 233 -5.70 28.50 -55.48
CA GLN A 233 -5.24 27.79 -54.27
C GLN A 233 -3.74 28.03 -53.97
N LYS A 234 -2.91 28.24 -55.00
CA LYS A 234 -1.45 28.34 -54.85
C LYS A 234 -0.95 29.70 -54.32
N SER A 235 -1.84 30.69 -54.16
CA SER A 235 -1.51 32.05 -53.69
C SER A 235 -1.88 32.30 -52.21
N LEU A 236 -2.47 31.31 -51.52
CA LEU A 236 -2.87 31.38 -50.13
C LEU A 236 -2.41 30.11 -49.40
N GLN A 237 -1.15 30.08 -48.96
CA GLN A 237 -0.74 29.11 -47.95
C GLN A 237 -1.61 29.31 -46.70
N PRO A 238 -2.30 28.27 -46.18
CA PRO A 238 -3.08 28.42 -44.97
C PRO A 238 -2.11 28.70 -43.80
N PRO A 239 -2.45 29.59 -42.84
CA PRO A 239 -1.61 29.88 -41.67
C PRO A 239 -1.17 28.60 -40.92
N ARG A 240 -2.05 27.60 -40.96
CA ARG A 240 -1.89 26.27 -40.39
C ARG A 240 -0.69 25.48 -40.94
N GLU A 241 -0.24 25.70 -42.17
CA GLU A 241 0.90 24.96 -42.75
C GLU A 241 2.24 25.50 -42.23
N VAL A 242 2.38 26.83 -42.14
CA VAL A 242 3.54 27.50 -41.51
C VAL A 242 3.60 27.19 -40.02
N GLU A 243 2.46 27.16 -39.33
CA GLU A 243 2.37 26.71 -37.93
C GLU A 243 2.76 25.22 -37.77
N LEU A 244 2.37 24.36 -38.72
CA LEU A 244 2.74 22.94 -38.71
C LEU A 244 4.24 22.74 -38.94
N GLU A 245 4.84 23.46 -39.88
CA GLU A 245 6.29 23.44 -40.12
C GLU A 245 7.08 23.97 -38.91
N ALA A 246 6.61 25.04 -38.26
CA ALA A 246 7.20 25.56 -37.03
C ALA A 246 7.08 24.57 -35.87
N ALA A 247 5.92 23.91 -35.71
CA ALA A 247 5.70 22.87 -34.70
C ALA A 247 6.57 21.63 -34.98
N ASN A 248 6.67 21.19 -36.23
CA ASN A 248 7.53 20.07 -36.64
C ASN A 248 9.02 20.38 -36.40
N SER A 249 9.47 21.60 -36.73
CA SER A 249 10.84 22.06 -36.44
C SER A 249 11.14 22.04 -34.94
N LYS A 250 10.17 22.48 -34.12
CA LYS A 250 10.28 22.43 -32.66
C LYS A 250 10.32 21.00 -32.12
N LEU A 251 9.44 20.11 -32.58
CA LEU A 251 9.41 18.69 -32.21
C LEU A 251 10.71 17.96 -32.63
N VAL A 252 11.25 18.25 -33.81
CA VAL A 252 12.55 17.72 -34.26
C VAL A 252 13.69 18.19 -33.36
N LYS A 253 13.64 19.43 -32.87
CA LYS A 253 14.62 19.93 -31.89
C LYS A 253 14.48 19.22 -30.54
N GLU A 254 13.27 19.13 -29.98
CA GLU A 254 12.99 18.44 -28.72
C GLU A 254 13.35 16.93 -28.80
N LEU A 255 13.15 16.29 -29.95
CA LEU A 255 13.58 14.91 -30.22
C LEU A 255 15.11 14.76 -30.26
N ASN A 256 15.83 15.73 -30.82
CA ASN A 256 17.30 15.71 -30.79
C ASN A 256 17.84 15.99 -29.39
N ASP A 257 17.26 16.95 -28.67
CA ASP A 257 17.65 17.29 -27.30
C ASP A 257 17.44 16.07 -26.37
N THR A 258 16.27 15.43 -26.42
CA THR A 258 16.01 14.17 -25.68
C THR A 258 16.96 13.04 -26.09
N LYS A 259 17.27 12.88 -27.38
CA LYS A 259 18.26 11.91 -27.86
C LYS A 259 19.66 12.16 -27.27
N THR A 260 20.10 13.42 -27.12
CA THR A 260 21.38 13.71 -26.45
C THR A 260 21.34 13.37 -24.95
N VAL A 261 20.22 13.61 -24.27
CA VAL A 261 20.05 13.22 -22.86
C VAL A 261 20.10 11.70 -22.70
N CYS A 262 19.43 10.94 -23.58
CA CYS A 262 19.50 9.48 -23.61
C CYS A 262 20.94 8.99 -23.78
N TYR A 263 21.73 9.55 -24.70
CA TYR A 263 23.15 9.18 -24.86
C TYR A 263 23.99 9.44 -23.61
N ARG A 264 23.76 10.56 -22.89
CA ARG A 264 24.45 10.79 -21.61
C ARG A 264 24.07 9.77 -20.55
N LEU A 265 22.77 9.48 -20.41
CA LEU A 265 22.28 8.48 -19.46
C LEU A 265 22.82 7.09 -19.77
N THR A 266 22.92 6.70 -21.05
CA THR A 266 23.58 5.44 -21.46
C THR A 266 25.03 5.41 -21.02
N ALA A 267 25.80 6.48 -21.25
CA ALA A 267 27.20 6.56 -20.81
C ALA A 267 27.36 6.52 -19.28
N GLU A 268 26.45 7.15 -18.52
CA GLU A 268 26.42 7.05 -17.06
C GLU A 268 26.11 5.62 -16.58
N VAL A 269 25.14 4.92 -17.19
CA VAL A 269 24.83 3.51 -16.90
C VAL A 269 26.01 2.58 -17.22
N GLU A 270 26.70 2.81 -18.34
CA GLU A 270 27.93 2.08 -18.68
C GLU A 270 29.03 2.30 -17.65
N HIS A 271 29.23 3.54 -17.20
CA HIS A 271 30.19 3.88 -16.14
C HIS A 271 29.85 3.19 -14.81
N TYR A 272 28.60 3.24 -14.35
CA TYR A 272 28.19 2.56 -13.12
C TYR A 272 28.30 1.03 -13.23
N THR A 273 28.06 0.47 -14.42
CA THR A 273 28.22 -0.97 -14.69
C THR A 273 29.70 -1.38 -14.66
N ALA A 274 30.60 -0.56 -15.22
CA ALA A 274 32.04 -0.75 -15.12
C ALA A 274 32.55 -0.66 -13.68
N LEU A 275 32.05 0.31 -12.90
CA LEU A 275 32.38 0.45 -11.48
C LEU A 275 31.89 -0.75 -10.65
N SER A 276 30.64 -1.21 -10.87
CA SER A 276 30.08 -2.40 -10.23
C SER A 276 30.90 -3.66 -10.54
N LYS A 277 31.34 -3.82 -11.79
CA LYS A 277 32.25 -4.89 -12.21
C LYS A 277 33.60 -4.82 -11.50
N HIS A 278 34.17 -3.61 -11.34
CA HIS A 278 35.42 -3.42 -10.61
C HIS A 278 35.30 -3.75 -9.11
N LEU A 279 34.24 -3.28 -8.45
CA LEU A 279 33.96 -3.62 -7.05
C LEU A 279 33.74 -5.13 -6.85
N SER A 280 33.05 -5.79 -7.79
CA SER A 280 32.87 -7.24 -7.80
C SER A 280 34.19 -7.99 -7.94
N GLN A 281 35.13 -7.47 -8.73
CA GLN A 281 36.49 -8.02 -8.85
C GLN A 281 37.30 -7.82 -7.56
N GLN A 282 37.23 -6.64 -6.92
CA GLN A 282 37.86 -6.40 -5.62
C GLN A 282 37.31 -7.35 -4.54
N LEU A 283 35.98 -7.55 -4.48
CA LEU A 283 35.35 -8.50 -3.56
C LEU A 283 35.84 -9.94 -3.80
N LYS A 284 36.01 -10.35 -5.07
CA LYS A 284 36.56 -11.67 -5.41
C LYS A 284 38.01 -11.82 -4.96
N HIS A 285 38.84 -10.78 -5.14
CA HIS A 285 40.23 -10.80 -4.68
C HIS A 285 40.31 -10.89 -3.15
N ALA A 286 39.54 -10.08 -2.43
CA ALA A 286 39.47 -10.12 -0.97
C ALA A 286 39.01 -11.50 -0.43
N LYS A 287 38.06 -12.17 -1.10
CA LYS A 287 37.66 -13.55 -0.76
C LYS A 287 38.81 -14.54 -0.90
N LEU A 288 39.58 -14.49 -2.00
CA LEU A 288 40.74 -15.36 -2.20
C LEU A 288 41.82 -15.12 -1.13
N THR A 289 42.11 -13.86 -0.78
CA THR A 289 43.07 -13.55 0.29
C THR A 289 42.61 -14.06 1.66
N ILE A 290 41.31 -14.03 1.96
CA ILE A 290 40.76 -14.62 3.19
C ILE A 290 40.92 -16.16 3.18
N GLU A 291 40.72 -16.80 2.02
CA GLU A 291 40.89 -18.24 1.84
C GLU A 291 42.36 -18.69 1.99
N GLU A 292 43.30 -17.92 1.44
CA GLU A 292 44.75 -18.09 1.64
C GLU A 292 45.14 -17.96 3.12
N LEU A 293 44.65 -16.94 3.82
CA LEU A 293 44.91 -16.75 5.26
C LEU A 293 44.32 -17.86 6.13
N ASN A 294 43.15 -18.40 5.76
CA ASN A 294 42.57 -19.55 6.46
C ASN A 294 43.41 -20.82 6.29
N LEU A 295 43.94 -21.08 5.08
CA LEU A 295 44.85 -22.20 4.83
C LEU A 295 46.16 -22.06 5.63
N ASP A 296 46.67 -20.84 5.80
CA ASP A 296 47.86 -20.61 6.62
C ASP A 296 47.58 -20.75 8.13
N LEU A 297 46.39 -20.37 8.61
CA LEU A 297 45.94 -20.66 9.98
C LEU A 297 45.80 -22.16 10.23
N GLU A 298 45.24 -22.92 9.29
CA GLU A 298 45.11 -24.38 9.40
C GLU A 298 46.48 -25.07 9.44
N LYS A 299 47.44 -24.64 8.61
CA LYS A 299 48.85 -25.09 8.70
C LYS A 299 49.46 -24.77 10.06
N LEU A 300 49.21 -23.59 10.63
CA LEU A 300 49.74 -23.22 11.95
C LEU A 300 49.13 -24.05 13.07
N GLN A 301 47.84 -24.38 12.99
CA GLN A 301 47.17 -25.29 13.92
C GLN A 301 47.73 -26.72 13.85
N LEU A 302 47.98 -27.24 12.65
CA LEU A 302 48.63 -28.54 12.47
C LEU A 302 50.06 -28.55 13.04
N ASN A 303 50.86 -27.51 12.80
CA ASN A 303 52.20 -27.36 13.38
C ASN A 303 52.19 -27.23 14.92
N LEU A 304 51.14 -26.64 15.50
CA LEU A 304 50.94 -26.59 16.95
C LEU A 304 50.63 -27.99 17.50
N LYS A 305 49.69 -28.69 16.86
CA LYS A 305 49.30 -30.05 17.25
C LYS A 305 50.47 -31.04 17.14
N GLU A 306 51.26 -30.97 16.07
CA GLU A 306 52.48 -31.79 15.92
C GLU A 306 53.50 -31.51 17.05
N LYS A 307 53.63 -30.25 17.50
CA LYS A 307 54.47 -29.89 18.65
C LYS A 307 53.91 -30.37 19.99
N GLU A 308 52.59 -30.35 20.18
CA GLU A 308 51.92 -30.90 21.36
C GLU A 308 52.07 -32.44 21.41
N GLU A 309 51.91 -33.12 20.29
CA GLU A 309 52.13 -34.57 20.17
C GLU A 309 53.61 -34.93 20.42
N LEU A 310 54.57 -34.16 19.88
CA LEU A 310 56.01 -34.31 20.18
C LEU A 310 56.34 -34.03 21.66
N ALA A 311 55.67 -33.08 22.31
CA ALA A 311 55.82 -32.84 23.75
C ALA A 311 55.27 -34.03 24.57
N SER A 312 54.12 -34.59 24.17
CA SER A 312 53.53 -35.76 24.84
C SER A 312 54.38 -37.05 24.73
N LEU A 313 55.18 -37.16 23.65
CA LEU A 313 56.14 -38.24 23.46
C LEU A 313 57.42 -38.08 24.30
N ALA A 314 57.78 -36.86 24.71
CA ALA A 314 58.91 -36.62 25.61
C ALA A 314 58.63 -37.11 27.05
N ASP A 315 57.37 -37.04 27.50
CA ASP A 315 56.94 -37.45 28.85
C ASP A 315 56.99 -38.98 29.09
N PHE A 316 57.10 -39.80 28.04
CA PHE A 316 57.06 -41.27 28.16
C PHE A 316 58.42 -41.97 28.29
N SER A 317 59.54 -41.23 28.32
CA SER A 317 60.89 -41.81 28.20
C SER A 317 61.79 -41.72 29.44
N ILE A 318 61.26 -41.40 30.64
CA ILE A 318 62.03 -41.43 31.90
C ILE A 318 61.28 -42.19 33.00
N ILE A 319 61.56 -43.50 33.12
CA ILE A 319 61.30 -44.30 34.32
C ILE A 319 62.65 -44.74 34.91
N SER A 320 62.75 -44.63 36.25
CA SER A 320 63.86 -45.07 37.12
C SER A 320 65.10 -44.16 37.09
N MET A 321 65.45 -43.43 38.16
CA MET A 321 65.71 -43.97 39.50
C MET A 321 65.38 -43.02 40.68
N SER A 322 65.19 -43.60 41.87
CA SER A 322 65.37 -43.00 43.20
C SER A 322 64.37 -41.93 43.71
N GLU A 323 63.25 -42.40 44.26
CA GLU A 323 62.90 -42.21 45.68
C GLU A 323 63.17 -40.84 46.35
N GLN A 324 62.14 -39.96 46.46
CA GLN A 324 61.59 -39.40 47.72
C GLN A 324 60.55 -38.25 47.55
N THR A 325 59.54 -38.24 48.44
CA THR A 325 58.65 -37.12 48.86
C THR A 325 57.52 -36.54 47.96
N LYS A 326 56.26 -36.84 48.37
CA LYS A 326 55.03 -36.01 48.42
C LYS A 326 54.45 -35.35 47.14
N PRO A 327 53.21 -35.70 46.72
CA PRO A 327 52.43 -34.93 45.75
C PRO A 327 51.62 -33.79 46.40
N SER A 328 51.63 -32.60 45.81
CA SER A 328 50.78 -31.46 46.20
C SER A 328 49.46 -31.41 45.41
N LYS A 329 48.42 -30.76 45.98
CA LYS A 329 46.99 -30.60 45.55
C LYS A 329 46.53 -29.26 44.90
N PRO A 330 47.18 -28.61 43.91
CA PRO A 330 46.91 -27.19 43.60
C PRO A 330 45.52 -26.84 43.05
N TRP A 331 44.82 -27.79 42.42
CA TRP A 331 43.61 -27.50 41.65
C TRP A 331 42.33 -27.49 42.48
N LYS A 332 42.31 -28.16 43.63
CA LYS A 332 41.11 -28.22 44.49
C LYS A 332 40.90 -26.91 45.26
N ASP A 333 41.98 -26.31 45.73
CA ASP A 333 41.94 -25.05 46.47
C ASP A 333 41.44 -23.92 45.56
N LYS A 334 41.82 -23.92 44.27
CA LYS A 334 41.41 -22.92 43.28
C LYS A 334 39.91 -22.98 42.95
N ILE A 335 39.29 -24.17 42.95
CA ILE A 335 37.84 -24.33 42.78
C ILE A 335 37.11 -23.79 44.02
N ILE A 336 37.58 -24.12 45.22
CA ILE A 336 37.01 -23.64 46.49
C ILE A 336 37.12 -22.11 46.62
N GLU A 337 38.18 -21.52 46.06
CA GLU A 337 38.37 -20.07 46.02
C GLU A 337 37.40 -19.39 45.04
N GLN A 338 37.19 -19.96 43.85
CA GLN A 338 36.16 -19.49 42.91
C GLN A 338 34.73 -19.64 43.45
N GLU A 339 34.41 -20.73 44.16
CA GLU A 339 33.11 -20.91 44.80
C GLU A 339 32.83 -19.83 45.86
N LYS A 340 33.85 -19.46 46.65
CA LYS A 340 33.77 -18.36 47.63
C LYS A 340 33.64 -17.00 46.96
N GLU A 341 34.31 -16.77 45.83
CA GLU A 341 34.20 -15.54 45.06
C GLU A 341 32.79 -15.39 44.45
N ILE A 342 32.23 -16.47 43.90
CA ILE A 342 30.83 -16.51 43.41
C ILE A 342 29.85 -16.21 44.55
N GLU A 343 30.05 -16.79 45.74
CA GLU A 343 29.18 -16.54 46.90
C GLU A 343 29.30 -15.09 47.39
N HIS A 344 30.52 -14.53 47.41
CA HIS A 344 30.74 -13.11 47.73
C HIS A 344 30.08 -12.18 46.70
N LEU A 345 30.17 -12.47 45.41
CA LEU A 345 29.51 -11.70 44.35
C LEU A 345 27.98 -11.79 44.44
N ARG A 346 27.41 -12.97 44.77
CA ARG A 346 25.97 -13.13 45.06
C ARG A 346 25.55 -12.29 46.28
N GLY A 347 26.34 -12.30 47.35
CA GLY A 347 26.12 -11.45 48.53
C GLY A 347 26.16 -9.96 48.21
N LEU A 348 27.09 -9.53 47.34
CA LEU A 348 27.18 -8.14 46.88
C LEU A 348 25.97 -7.73 46.03
N ILE A 349 25.53 -8.59 45.10
CA ILE A 349 24.32 -8.36 44.30
C ILE A 349 23.10 -8.21 45.20
N ASN A 350 22.87 -9.15 46.13
CA ASN A 350 21.76 -9.08 47.07
C ASN A 350 21.80 -7.80 47.93
N SER A 351 22.99 -7.37 48.37
CA SER A 351 23.18 -6.12 49.13
C SER A 351 22.84 -4.88 48.29
N LEU A 352 23.27 -4.86 47.02
CA LEU A 352 22.96 -3.79 46.07
C LEU A 352 21.47 -3.76 45.71
N GLU A 353 20.83 -4.91 45.53
CA GLU A 353 19.38 -5.02 45.32
C GLU A 353 18.59 -4.53 46.55
N CYS A 354 19.02 -4.88 47.77
CA CYS A 354 18.44 -4.33 49.00
C CYS A 354 18.64 -2.81 49.09
N GLN A 355 19.83 -2.27 48.77
CA GLN A 355 20.06 -0.83 48.74
C GLN A 355 19.22 -0.13 47.67
N LEU A 356 19.09 -0.70 46.48
CA LEU A 356 18.27 -0.17 45.39
C LEU A 356 16.78 -0.16 45.79
N ASN A 357 16.30 -1.23 46.41
CA ASN A 357 14.92 -1.35 46.90
C ASN A 357 14.63 -0.30 47.99
N VAL A 358 15.51 -0.17 49.00
CA VAL A 358 15.41 0.88 50.02
C VAL A 358 15.50 2.29 49.41
N SER A 359 16.37 2.51 48.43
CA SER A 359 16.47 3.78 47.72
C SER A 359 15.19 4.12 46.94
N SER A 360 14.62 3.14 46.22
CA SER A 360 13.37 3.29 45.46
C SER A 360 12.15 3.54 46.34
N GLN A 361 12.07 2.91 47.51
CA GLN A 361 11.03 3.17 48.51
C GLN A 361 11.16 4.58 49.13
N ASN A 362 12.39 5.09 49.25
CA ASN A 362 12.66 6.41 49.82
C ASN A 362 12.67 7.56 48.78
N THR A 363 12.65 7.29 47.47
CA THR A 363 12.71 8.37 46.45
C THR A 363 11.44 9.22 46.40
N PHE A 364 10.32 8.69 46.93
CA PHE A 364 9.01 9.34 46.98
C PHE A 364 8.51 9.57 48.42
N ALA A 365 9.43 9.67 49.39
CA ALA A 365 9.06 10.01 50.76
C ALA A 365 8.39 11.40 50.80
N PRO A 366 7.22 11.56 51.46
CA PRO A 366 6.56 12.85 51.57
C PRO A 366 7.48 13.91 52.19
N ILE A 367 7.50 15.11 51.62
CA ILE A 367 8.35 16.21 52.11
C ILE A 367 7.77 16.72 53.44
N GLU A 368 8.25 16.17 54.57
CA GLU A 368 7.98 16.72 55.91
C GLU A 368 8.76 18.03 56.11
N ILE A 369 8.10 19.16 55.80
CA ILE A 369 8.60 20.48 56.17
C ILE A 369 8.42 20.65 57.68
N ARG A 370 9.46 20.32 58.46
CA ARG A 370 9.49 20.58 59.91
C ARG A 370 9.47 22.09 60.18
N THR A 371 8.27 22.64 60.37
CA THR A 371 8.07 23.97 60.95
C THR A 371 8.57 23.97 62.39
N ARG A 372 9.56 24.81 62.69
CA ARG A 372 10.07 25.04 64.05
C ARG A 372 8.92 25.54 64.94
N ASP A 373 8.73 24.92 66.11
CA ASP A 373 7.66 25.28 67.04
C ASP A 373 7.69 26.78 67.38
N SER A 374 6.69 27.50 66.86
CA SER A 374 6.49 28.93 67.02
C SER A 374 5.11 29.13 67.62
N SER A 375 5.03 29.78 68.78
CA SER A 375 3.81 29.90 69.60
C SER A 375 2.79 30.91 69.07
N HIS A 376 2.75 31.14 67.76
CA HIS A 376 1.79 32.01 67.08
C HIS A 376 0.88 31.21 66.14
N PRO A 377 -0.40 31.60 65.99
CA PRO A 377 -1.29 30.96 65.02
C PRO A 377 -0.70 31.10 63.60
N PRO A 378 -0.71 30.04 62.77
CA PRO A 378 -0.12 30.09 61.44
C PRO A 378 -0.85 31.11 60.55
N SER A 379 -0.09 31.84 59.73
CA SER A 379 -0.64 32.74 58.71
C SER A 379 -1.59 31.97 57.77
N PRO A 380 -2.68 32.59 57.26
CA PRO A 380 -3.50 31.98 56.21
C PRO A 380 -2.67 31.42 55.04
N ASP A 381 -1.65 32.15 54.61
CA ASP A 381 -0.75 31.76 53.52
C ASP A 381 0.07 30.50 53.87
N HIS A 382 0.43 30.34 55.16
CA HIS A 382 1.17 29.18 55.65
C HIS A 382 0.27 27.92 55.73
N VAL A 383 -1.02 28.11 56.01
CA VAL A 383 -2.01 27.02 55.92
C VAL A 383 -2.22 26.62 54.46
N GLN A 384 -2.39 27.59 53.56
CA GLN A 384 -2.57 27.34 52.12
C GLN A 384 -1.34 26.69 51.48
N PHE A 385 -0.13 27.10 51.86
CA PHE A 385 1.11 26.46 51.42
C PHE A 385 1.19 24.98 51.86
N ASN A 386 0.85 24.68 53.11
CA ASN A 386 0.82 23.29 53.61
C ASN A 386 -0.24 22.44 52.91
N GLU A 387 -1.42 22.99 52.59
CA GLU A 387 -2.45 22.29 51.83
C GLU A 387 -1.99 22.01 50.39
N ASN A 388 -1.28 22.94 49.75
CA ASN A 388 -0.69 22.74 48.42
C ASN A 388 0.39 21.65 48.44
N VAL A 389 1.33 21.69 49.39
CA VAL A 389 2.39 20.67 49.56
C VAL A 389 1.77 19.28 49.77
N LYS A 390 0.69 19.19 50.54
CA LYS A 390 -0.08 17.95 50.75
C LYS A 390 -0.71 17.45 49.45
N GLN A 391 -1.37 18.31 48.68
CA GLN A 391 -1.93 17.95 47.36
C GLN A 391 -0.86 17.47 46.37
N TYR A 392 0.34 18.08 46.40
CA TYR A 392 1.47 17.65 45.57
C TYR A 392 1.98 16.26 45.98
N ASN A 393 2.13 16.00 47.27
CA ASN A 393 2.49 14.67 47.79
C ASN A 393 1.41 13.61 47.43
N GLU A 394 0.12 13.92 47.57
CA GLU A 394 -0.98 13.03 47.18
C GLU A 394 -0.97 12.70 45.68
N THR A 395 -0.68 13.70 44.82
CA THR A 395 -0.58 13.53 43.36
C THR A 395 0.65 12.69 42.98
N LEU A 396 1.76 12.87 43.69
CA LEU A 396 3.00 12.11 43.53
C LEU A 396 2.81 10.62 43.91
N VAL A 397 2.13 10.34 45.03
CA VAL A 397 1.78 8.98 45.45
C VAL A 397 0.84 8.32 44.44
N ARG A 398 -0.20 9.03 43.98
CA ARG A 398 -1.10 8.50 42.94
C ARG A 398 -0.36 8.16 41.64
N LEU A 399 0.64 8.96 41.28
CA LEU A 399 1.47 8.71 40.11
C LEU A 399 2.39 7.49 40.31
N SER A 400 3.02 7.33 41.49
CA SER A 400 3.85 6.15 41.78
C SER A 400 3.03 4.84 41.77
N GLU A 401 1.80 4.87 42.30
CA GLU A 401 0.86 3.76 42.19
C GLU A 401 0.49 3.41 40.74
N LEU A 402 0.28 4.41 39.88
CA LEU A 402 -0.03 4.19 38.46
C LEU A 402 1.16 3.54 37.74
N TYR A 403 2.39 3.96 38.03
CA TYR A 403 3.59 3.31 37.47
C TYR A 403 3.77 1.88 37.99
N ALA A 404 3.51 1.61 39.27
CA ALA A 404 3.54 0.24 39.81
C ALA A 404 2.49 -0.66 39.13
N LYS A 405 1.25 -0.17 38.94
CA LYS A 405 0.19 -0.88 38.20
C LYS A 405 0.61 -1.15 36.74
N TYR A 406 1.21 -0.17 36.08
CA TYR A 406 1.70 -0.31 34.70
C TYR A 406 2.81 -1.38 34.58
N ALA A 407 3.76 -1.40 35.52
CA ALA A 407 4.82 -2.41 35.57
C ALA A 407 4.24 -3.84 35.75
N THR A 408 3.32 -4.02 36.70
CA THR A 408 2.64 -5.31 36.93
C THR A 408 1.88 -5.79 35.68
N ARG A 409 1.21 -4.88 34.97
CA ARG A 409 0.45 -5.23 33.75
C ARG A 409 1.34 -5.57 32.58
N TYR A 410 2.50 -4.93 32.46
CA TYR A 410 3.50 -5.30 31.45
C TYR A 410 3.95 -6.76 31.66
N ILE A 411 4.14 -7.19 32.91
CA ILE A 411 4.42 -8.58 33.27
C ILE A 411 3.23 -9.48 32.89
N ASN A 412 2.00 -9.16 33.31
CA ASN A 412 0.80 -9.94 32.94
C ASN A 412 0.64 -10.12 31.42
N VAL A 413 0.94 -9.09 30.62
CA VAL A 413 0.89 -9.14 29.15
C VAL A 413 2.02 -9.99 28.58
N GLN A 414 3.24 -9.92 29.14
CA GLN A 414 4.33 -10.82 28.77
C GLN A 414 4.00 -12.29 29.07
N GLU A 415 3.37 -12.58 30.22
CA GLU A 415 2.89 -13.92 30.57
C GLU A 415 1.83 -14.41 29.57
N CYS A 416 0.82 -13.58 29.24
CA CYS A 416 -0.16 -13.90 28.19
C CYS A 416 0.49 -14.21 26.84
N LEU A 417 1.50 -13.44 26.44
CA LEU A 417 2.20 -13.64 25.17
C LEU A 417 3.07 -14.91 25.20
N LYS A 418 3.67 -15.24 26.35
CA LYS A 418 4.44 -16.47 26.54
C LYS A 418 3.54 -17.71 26.45
N GLU A 419 2.39 -17.70 27.14
CA GLU A 419 1.39 -18.77 27.02
C GLU A 419 0.89 -18.95 25.58
N LEU A 420 0.71 -17.85 24.81
CA LEU A 420 0.36 -17.93 23.39
C LEU A 420 1.48 -18.53 22.53
N ILE A 421 2.75 -18.22 22.82
CA ILE A 421 3.90 -18.82 22.11
C ILE A 421 4.00 -20.32 22.42
N GLU A 422 3.83 -20.72 23.68
CA GLU A 422 3.81 -22.13 24.09
C GLU A 422 2.65 -22.89 23.41
N LEU A 423 1.44 -22.33 23.39
CA LEU A 423 0.29 -22.91 22.67
C LEU A 423 0.49 -23.01 21.16
N LEU A 424 1.24 -22.09 20.54
CA LEU A 424 1.56 -22.15 19.10
C LEU A 424 2.64 -23.21 18.81
N GLN A 425 3.65 -23.35 19.67
CA GLN A 425 4.66 -24.39 19.57
C GLN A 425 4.05 -25.79 19.74
N ASP A 426 3.06 -25.94 20.64
CA ASP A 426 2.25 -27.15 20.83
C ASP A 426 1.29 -27.48 19.66
N LEU A 427 1.14 -26.56 18.68
CA LEU A 427 0.38 -26.76 17.45
C LEU A 427 1.28 -26.99 16.22
N GLU A 428 2.55 -26.56 16.28
CA GLU A 428 3.54 -26.71 15.20
C GLU A 428 4.27 -28.06 15.26
N GLN A 429 4.17 -28.80 16.38
CA GLN A 429 4.67 -30.17 16.49
C GLN A 429 3.80 -31.13 15.67
N PRO A 430 4.38 -31.98 14.79
CA PRO A 430 3.62 -32.98 14.04
C PRO A 430 3.07 -34.07 14.98
N GLU A 431 1.76 -34.07 15.22
CA GLU A 431 1.11 -35.06 16.10
C GLU A 431 1.12 -36.47 15.47
N GLU A 432 2.12 -37.27 15.86
CA GLU A 432 2.34 -38.64 15.37
C GLU A 432 1.39 -39.70 15.98
N LYS A 433 0.29 -39.29 16.66
CA LYS A 433 -0.56 -40.20 17.44
C LYS A 433 -2.06 -39.96 17.30
N GLU A 434 -2.73 -40.97 16.75
CA GLU A 434 -4.18 -41.14 16.80
C GLU A 434 -4.68 -41.15 18.25
N GLY A 435 -5.32 -40.06 18.70
CA GLY A 435 -5.81 -39.94 20.06
C GLY A 435 -6.82 -38.82 20.24
N LEU A 436 -8.11 -39.15 20.06
CA LEU A 436 -9.35 -38.42 20.41
C LEU A 436 -9.27 -36.87 20.48
N GLY A 437 -10.11 -36.20 19.67
CA GLY A 437 -10.22 -34.73 19.55
C GLY A 437 -10.68 -33.92 20.79
N VAL A 438 -10.42 -34.40 22.01
CA VAL A 438 -10.55 -33.65 23.26
C VAL A 438 -9.45 -32.58 23.39
N ASN A 439 -8.23 -32.87 22.90
CA ASN A 439 -7.07 -31.98 23.02
C ASN A 439 -7.25 -30.68 22.21
N GLU A 440 -7.79 -30.74 20.98
CA GLU A 440 -8.06 -29.55 20.18
C GLU A 440 -9.02 -28.57 20.86
N GLN A 441 -10.10 -29.08 21.45
CA GLN A 441 -11.10 -28.22 22.10
C GLN A 441 -10.50 -27.53 23.32
N GLU A 442 -9.70 -28.23 24.11
CA GLU A 442 -8.95 -27.65 25.24
C GLU A 442 -7.92 -26.60 24.78
N LYS A 443 -7.18 -26.85 23.68
CA LYS A 443 -6.27 -25.86 23.06
C LYS A 443 -7.05 -24.61 22.59
N ARG A 444 -8.20 -24.77 21.94
CA ARG A 444 -9.09 -23.67 21.51
C ARG A 444 -9.66 -22.88 22.69
N ASP A 445 -10.00 -23.54 23.80
CA ASP A 445 -10.54 -22.88 24.99
C ASP A 445 -9.47 -22.13 25.79
N LYS A 446 -8.24 -22.66 25.87
CA LYS A 446 -7.07 -21.93 26.39
C LYS A 446 -6.77 -20.69 25.54
N LEU A 447 -6.81 -20.81 24.21
CA LEU A 447 -6.64 -19.68 23.29
C LEU A 447 -7.71 -18.61 23.51
N ARG A 448 -9.00 -18.98 23.60
CA ARG A 448 -10.10 -18.04 23.90
C ARG A 448 -9.94 -17.37 25.26
N SER A 449 -9.54 -18.12 26.29
CA SER A 449 -9.25 -17.58 27.63
C SER A 449 -8.13 -16.56 27.60
N CYS A 450 -7.01 -16.86 26.92
CA CYS A 450 -5.88 -15.95 26.82
C CYS A 450 -6.21 -14.69 26.00
N GLN A 451 -6.97 -14.82 24.91
CA GLN A 451 -7.50 -13.67 24.15
C GLN A 451 -8.41 -12.77 25.01
N ALA A 452 -9.27 -13.36 25.85
CA ALA A 452 -10.12 -12.60 26.77
C ALA A 452 -9.30 -11.86 27.84
N ARG A 453 -8.29 -12.52 28.44
CA ARG A 453 -7.36 -11.90 29.41
C ARG A 453 -6.56 -10.77 28.77
N LEU A 454 -6.00 -10.96 27.58
CA LEU A 454 -5.27 -9.93 26.84
C LEU A 454 -6.17 -8.72 26.48
N THR A 455 -7.43 -8.97 26.12
CA THR A 455 -8.41 -7.90 25.83
C THR A 455 -8.76 -7.11 27.09
N LYS A 456 -8.94 -7.79 28.24
CA LYS A 456 -9.16 -7.16 29.54
C LYS A 456 -7.97 -6.29 29.96
N GLU A 457 -6.74 -6.80 29.84
CA GLU A 457 -5.54 -6.03 30.14
C GLU A 457 -5.36 -4.84 29.18
N ARG A 458 -5.64 -5.01 27.88
CA ARG A 458 -5.62 -3.91 26.91
C ARG A 458 -6.60 -2.80 27.26
N GLN A 459 -7.86 -3.14 27.58
CA GLN A 459 -8.86 -2.13 27.97
C GLN A 459 -8.44 -1.40 29.25
N ALA A 460 -7.93 -2.15 30.21
CA ALA A 460 -7.59 -1.60 31.51
C ALA A 460 -6.25 -0.80 31.48
N MET A 461 -5.33 -1.09 30.56
CA MET A 461 -4.19 -0.20 30.20
C MET A 461 -4.65 1.11 29.54
N ILE A 462 -5.70 1.09 28.70
CA ILE A 462 -6.27 2.31 28.11
C ILE A 462 -6.82 3.23 29.21
N ASN A 463 -7.57 2.66 30.17
CA ASN A 463 -8.13 3.40 31.30
C ASN A 463 -7.01 4.02 32.17
N GLU A 464 -5.96 3.27 32.49
CA GLU A 464 -4.83 3.79 33.27
C GLU A 464 -4.00 4.83 32.53
N ARG A 465 -3.85 4.71 31.21
CA ARG A 465 -3.21 5.76 30.39
C ARG A 465 -4.02 7.07 30.44
N GLN A 466 -5.35 7.00 30.49
CA GLN A 466 -6.20 8.18 30.68
C GLN A 466 -5.99 8.79 32.08
N GLU A 467 -5.93 7.97 33.14
CA GLU A 467 -5.62 8.44 34.49
C GLU A 467 -4.22 9.06 34.62
N LEU A 468 -3.20 8.47 33.99
CA LEU A 468 -1.85 9.04 33.91
C LEU A 468 -1.86 10.38 33.15
N THR A 469 -2.66 10.50 32.09
CA THR A 469 -2.80 11.78 31.34
C THR A 469 -3.44 12.87 32.21
N LYS A 470 -4.39 12.52 33.09
CA LYS A 470 -4.98 13.45 34.08
C LYS A 470 -3.98 13.84 35.18
N ALA A 471 -3.20 12.88 35.69
CA ALA A 471 -2.15 13.17 36.66
C ALA A 471 -1.04 14.05 36.05
N GLN A 472 -0.68 13.82 34.78
CA GLN A 472 0.29 14.63 34.04
C GLN A 472 -0.20 16.08 33.84
N SER A 473 -1.48 16.30 33.50
CA SER A 473 -2.01 17.67 33.36
C SER A 473 -2.11 18.39 34.70
N GLN A 474 -2.39 17.67 35.80
CA GLN A 474 -2.28 18.20 37.16
C GLN A 474 -0.84 18.63 37.48
N PHE A 475 0.16 17.79 37.21
CA PHE A 475 1.58 18.17 37.37
C PHE A 475 1.97 19.37 36.50
N GLN A 476 1.52 19.43 35.26
CA GLN A 476 1.81 20.57 34.37
C GLN A 476 1.22 21.88 34.90
N LYS A 477 0.01 21.83 35.49
CA LYS A 477 -0.57 22.98 36.20
C LYS A 477 0.29 23.36 37.40
N ILE A 478 0.67 22.39 38.24
CA ILE A 478 1.51 22.60 39.43
C ILE A 478 2.84 23.27 39.06
N PHE A 479 3.52 22.84 37.99
CA PHE A 479 4.74 23.49 37.50
C PHE A 479 4.49 24.90 36.96
N SER A 480 3.33 25.19 36.35
CA SER A 480 2.96 26.54 35.97
C SER A 480 2.76 27.45 37.18
N ASP A 481 2.08 26.96 38.21
CA ASP A 481 1.83 27.67 39.46
C ASP A 481 3.17 27.95 40.20
N PHE A 482 4.08 26.96 40.25
CA PHE A 482 5.45 27.15 40.77
C PHE A 482 6.28 28.16 39.98
N ASN A 483 6.21 28.15 38.65
CA ASN A 483 6.93 29.12 37.83
C ASN A 483 6.41 30.55 38.06
N SER A 484 5.10 30.74 38.24
CA SER A 484 4.53 32.04 38.65
C SER A 484 5.09 32.52 39.98
N LEU A 485 5.10 31.65 41.00
CA LEU A 485 5.67 31.97 42.32
C LEU A 485 7.17 32.27 42.26
N LEU A 486 7.94 31.60 41.39
CA LEU A 486 9.35 31.92 41.17
C LEU A 486 9.54 33.30 40.54
N TYR A 487 8.72 33.68 39.55
CA TYR A 487 8.74 35.04 38.99
C TYR A 487 8.35 36.10 40.04
N GLU A 488 7.34 35.84 40.87
CA GLU A 488 6.95 36.73 41.96
C GLU A 488 8.08 36.90 43.00
N LEU A 489 8.76 35.80 43.36
CA LEU A 489 9.92 35.84 44.27
C LEU A 489 11.13 36.55 43.65
N GLU A 490 11.37 36.40 42.35
CA GLU A 490 12.45 37.09 41.63
C GLU A 490 12.21 38.61 41.59
N ILE A 491 10.96 39.04 41.32
CA ILE A 491 10.55 40.45 41.41
C ILE A 491 10.74 40.99 42.83
N LEU A 492 10.31 40.25 43.85
CA LEU A 492 10.48 40.65 45.26
C LEU A 492 11.96 40.72 45.68
N HIS A 493 12.82 39.85 45.15
CA HIS A 493 14.27 39.93 45.37
C HIS A 493 14.85 41.21 44.74
N GLU A 494 14.48 41.51 43.50
CA GLU A 494 14.94 42.72 42.79
C GLU A 494 14.46 44.00 43.49
N GLU A 495 13.25 44.01 44.06
CA GLU A 495 12.75 45.10 44.91
C GLU A 495 13.50 45.21 46.25
N ASN A 496 13.85 44.09 46.88
CA ASN A 496 14.59 44.08 48.14
C ASN A 496 16.07 44.49 47.96
N ASP A 497 16.68 44.19 46.81
CA ASP A 497 18.01 44.69 46.43
C ASP A 497 17.98 46.22 46.21
N LYS A 498 16.92 46.75 45.58
CA LYS A 498 16.67 48.21 45.46
C LYS A 498 16.47 48.86 46.83
N LEU A 499 15.80 48.20 47.77
CA LEU A 499 15.63 48.72 49.14
C LEU A 499 16.92 48.62 49.97
N SER A 500 17.71 47.57 49.81
CA SER A 500 18.98 47.38 50.53
C SER A 500 20.03 48.39 50.08
N SER A 501 20.15 48.63 48.77
CA SER A 501 21.01 49.70 48.24
C SER A 501 20.58 51.10 48.69
N LEU A 502 19.29 51.37 48.89
CA LEU A 502 18.82 52.61 49.54
C LEU A 502 19.17 52.68 51.04
N ARG A 503 19.23 51.53 51.73
CA ARG A 503 19.59 51.45 53.15
C ARG A 503 21.08 51.70 53.39
N ASP A 504 21.94 51.13 52.57
CA ASP A 504 23.40 51.28 52.68
C ASP A 504 23.85 52.72 52.42
N ASN A 505 23.18 53.41 51.49
CA ASN A 505 23.36 54.85 51.26
C ASN A 505 23.07 55.68 52.53
N ASN A 506 22.06 55.32 53.32
CA ASN A 506 21.71 56.02 54.58
C ASN A 506 22.61 55.65 55.77
N ALA A 507 23.20 54.44 55.79
CA ALA A 507 24.05 53.98 56.90
C ALA A 507 25.42 54.70 56.95
N SER A 508 25.86 55.28 55.84
CA SER A 508 27.17 55.94 55.69
C SER A 508 27.35 57.27 56.45
N VAL A 509 26.30 57.79 57.09
CA VAL A 509 26.28 59.14 57.70
C VAL A 509 26.53 59.15 59.22
N ALA A 510 26.49 57.99 59.90
CA ALA A 510 26.19 57.94 61.34
C ALA A 510 27.18 57.16 62.24
N VAL A 511 28.50 57.25 62.04
CA VAL A 511 29.49 56.84 63.08
C VAL A 511 30.70 57.78 63.14
N THR A 512 30.66 58.75 64.05
CA THR A 512 31.85 59.53 64.44
C THR A 512 31.79 59.91 65.92
N GLN A 513 32.38 59.13 66.83
CA GLN A 513 33.06 59.64 68.03
C GLN A 513 33.77 58.59 68.89
N GLU A 514 34.79 59.09 69.60
CA GLU A 514 35.48 58.56 70.79
C GLU A 514 36.62 57.52 70.69
N SER A 515 37.53 57.69 71.65
CA SER A 515 38.86 57.10 71.91
C SER A 515 39.05 57.14 73.46
N PRO A 516 40.12 56.65 74.15
CA PRO A 516 41.52 56.50 73.69
C PRO A 516 42.45 55.44 74.39
N GLN A 517 43.75 55.54 74.06
CA GLN A 517 44.97 55.30 74.89
C GLN A 517 45.71 53.93 74.97
N LYS A 518 46.95 53.97 74.44
CA LYS A 518 48.27 53.52 75.01
C LYS A 518 48.83 52.09 74.76
N SER A 519 49.50 51.93 73.60
CA SER A 519 50.74 51.12 73.41
C SER A 519 51.51 51.51 72.11
N ALA A 520 51.46 52.79 71.74
CA ALA A 520 51.59 53.23 70.34
C ALA A 520 53.02 53.51 69.83
N VAL A 521 53.91 52.51 69.74
CA VAL A 521 55.13 52.59 68.90
C VAL A 521 55.43 51.28 68.16
N ASP A 522 55.62 50.17 68.88
CA ASP A 522 55.88 48.86 68.25
C ASP A 522 54.59 48.26 67.63
N ASP A 523 53.46 48.41 68.32
CA ASP A 523 52.15 48.02 67.78
C ASP A 523 51.77 48.85 66.55
N GLU A 524 52.19 50.12 66.48
CA GLU A 524 51.90 50.98 65.33
C GLU A 524 52.72 50.58 64.09
N GLN A 525 53.98 50.14 64.26
CA GLN A 525 54.74 49.55 63.16
C GLN A 525 54.20 48.18 62.72
N ASN A 526 53.71 47.36 63.65
CA ASN A 526 53.12 46.06 63.29
C ASN A 526 51.74 46.21 62.64
N LEU A 527 50.86 47.09 63.16
CA LEU A 527 49.63 47.48 62.47
C LEU A 527 49.90 48.09 61.10
N ALA A 528 50.97 48.89 60.92
CA ALA A 528 51.32 49.43 59.61
C ALA A 528 51.73 48.36 58.59
N LYS A 529 52.49 47.34 59.02
CA LYS A 529 52.85 46.17 58.19
C LYS A 529 51.64 45.30 57.87
N GLU A 530 50.80 45.04 58.87
CA GLU A 530 49.56 44.27 58.72
C GLU A 530 48.55 44.99 57.80
N ARG A 531 48.40 46.32 57.95
CA ARG A 531 47.65 47.16 57.01
C ARG A 531 48.21 47.10 55.59
N LEU A 532 49.53 47.16 55.40
CA LEU A 532 50.14 47.02 54.08
C LEU A 532 49.87 45.65 53.44
N LEU A 533 49.92 44.57 54.22
CA LEU A 533 49.57 43.23 53.77
C LEU A 533 48.07 43.09 53.46
N LEU A 534 47.20 43.67 54.28
CA LEU A 534 45.76 43.70 54.05
C LEU A 534 45.39 44.54 52.82
N GLU A 535 46.04 45.68 52.58
CA GLU A 535 45.83 46.51 51.40
C GLU A 535 46.32 45.78 50.13
N ALA A 536 47.45 45.06 50.20
CA ALA A 536 47.94 44.22 49.12
C ALA A 536 47.01 43.02 48.82
N MET A 537 46.50 42.35 49.86
CA MET A 537 45.53 41.26 49.72
C MET A 537 44.20 41.77 49.14
N LYS A 538 43.72 42.92 49.61
CA LYS A 538 42.53 43.60 49.10
C LYS A 538 42.69 44.05 47.64
N ALA A 539 43.86 44.53 47.25
CA ALA A 539 44.19 44.83 45.85
C ALA A 539 44.19 43.55 44.98
N SER A 540 44.72 42.43 45.49
CA SER A 540 44.66 41.13 44.82
C SER A 540 43.22 40.63 44.65
N ILE A 541 42.39 40.73 45.69
CA ILE A 541 40.97 40.34 45.65
C ILE A 541 40.18 41.24 44.67
N LEU A 542 40.45 42.55 44.63
CA LEU A 542 39.82 43.46 43.67
C LEU A 542 40.21 43.14 42.22
N GLN A 543 41.45 42.71 41.99
CA GLN A 543 41.90 42.26 40.67
C GLN A 543 41.22 40.93 40.29
N GLU A 544 41.18 39.95 41.19
CA GLU A 544 40.48 38.67 40.97
C GLU A 544 38.97 38.86 40.73
N GLN A 545 38.31 39.77 41.46
CA GLN A 545 36.90 40.14 41.22
C GLN A 545 36.70 40.79 39.84
N LYS A 546 37.67 41.58 39.37
CA LYS A 546 37.62 42.17 38.03
C LYS A 546 37.76 41.09 36.95
N ASP A 547 38.71 40.18 37.11
CA ASP A 547 38.97 39.09 36.17
C ASP A 547 37.77 38.12 36.08
N LEU A 548 37.18 37.75 37.23
CA LEU A 548 35.93 36.99 37.31
C LEU A 548 34.73 37.71 36.66
N ASN A 549 34.68 39.04 36.72
CA ASN A 549 33.64 39.84 36.07
C ASN A 549 33.84 39.87 34.53
N GLU A 550 35.08 39.88 34.06
CA GLU A 550 35.41 39.76 32.64
C GLU A 550 35.09 38.35 32.11
N GLU A 551 35.39 37.29 32.87
CA GLU A 551 35.00 35.91 32.55
C GLU A 551 33.48 35.73 32.51
N LYS A 552 32.74 36.24 33.49
CA LYS A 552 31.26 36.21 33.50
C LYS A 552 30.66 36.89 32.26
N LYS A 553 31.24 38.01 31.81
CA LYS A 553 30.82 38.69 30.57
C LYS A 553 31.10 37.83 29.33
N ALA A 554 32.25 37.16 29.27
CA ALA A 554 32.58 36.24 28.18
C ALA A 554 31.61 35.03 28.13
N ILE A 555 31.29 34.44 29.29
CA ILE A 555 30.32 33.34 29.40
C ILE A 555 28.93 33.78 28.93
N ASN A 556 28.45 34.95 29.35
CA ASN A 556 27.15 35.46 28.90
C ASN A 556 27.12 35.74 27.38
N ALA A 557 28.20 36.29 26.81
CA ALA A 557 28.31 36.49 25.37
C ALA A 557 28.33 35.17 24.57
N LEU A 558 28.85 34.08 25.16
CA LEU A 558 28.77 32.73 24.56
C LEU A 558 27.37 32.12 24.69
N LYS A 559 26.69 32.29 25.83
CA LYS A 559 25.29 31.86 26.02
C LYS A 559 24.36 32.52 24.99
N GLU A 560 24.48 33.83 24.78
CA GLU A 560 23.70 34.54 23.76
C GLU A 560 23.93 34.01 22.34
N LYS A 561 25.18 33.62 22.01
CA LYS A 561 25.49 33.04 20.69
C LYS A 561 24.86 31.65 20.52
N CYS A 562 24.95 30.80 21.55
CA CYS A 562 24.32 29.48 21.54
C CYS A 562 22.79 29.61 21.37
N GLN A 563 22.15 30.47 22.16
CA GLN A 563 20.71 30.68 22.11
C GLN A 563 20.23 31.21 20.75
N LYS A 564 21.02 32.05 20.06
CA LYS A 564 20.73 32.53 18.70
C LYS A 564 20.84 31.40 17.67
N GLN A 565 21.82 30.50 17.81
CA GLN A 565 21.95 29.32 16.95
C GLN A 565 20.77 28.35 17.16
N ASP A 566 20.41 28.06 18.41
CA ASP A 566 19.27 27.20 18.75
C ASP A 566 17.96 27.74 18.16
N GLN A 567 17.75 29.06 18.23
CA GLN A 567 16.59 29.72 17.60
C GLN A 567 16.58 29.59 16.07
N GLU A 568 17.75 29.70 15.41
CA GLU A 568 17.85 29.54 13.95
C GLU A 568 17.57 28.09 13.51
N GLU A 569 18.01 27.11 14.29
CA GLU A 569 17.71 25.69 14.06
C GLU A 569 16.23 25.37 14.29
N VAL A 570 15.59 25.93 15.32
CA VAL A 570 14.14 25.80 15.56
C VAL A 570 13.32 26.37 14.40
N ILE A 571 13.70 27.53 13.85
CA ILE A 571 13.02 28.13 12.68
C ILE A 571 13.12 27.20 11.45
N LYS A 572 14.32 26.68 11.15
CA LYS A 572 14.53 25.73 10.04
C LYS A 572 13.71 24.45 10.20
N LEU A 573 13.60 23.93 11.43
CA LEU A 573 12.75 22.77 11.74
C LEU A 573 11.26 23.08 11.57
N GLN A 574 10.78 24.26 11.98
CA GLN A 574 9.39 24.69 11.75
C GLN A 574 9.07 24.83 10.25
N GLU A 575 9.99 25.37 9.45
CA GLU A 575 9.83 25.43 7.99
C GLU A 575 9.77 24.05 7.35
N ALA A 576 10.64 23.12 7.77
CA ALA A 576 10.62 21.73 7.32
C ALA A 576 9.31 21.01 7.70
N ILE A 577 8.81 21.21 8.92
CA ILE A 577 7.51 20.67 9.37
C ILE A 577 6.38 21.23 8.49
N LYS A 578 6.35 22.54 8.23
CA LYS A 578 5.33 23.18 7.38
C LYS A 578 5.37 22.64 5.94
N HIS A 579 6.56 22.43 5.38
CA HIS A 579 6.72 21.81 4.06
C HIS A 579 6.20 20.36 4.04
N LEU A 580 6.49 19.56 5.07
CA LEU A 580 5.98 18.18 5.19
C LEU A 580 4.46 18.14 5.39
N GLN A 581 3.88 19.06 6.16
CA GLN A 581 2.43 19.21 6.32
C GLN A 581 1.75 19.51 4.97
N ASN A 582 2.26 20.49 4.21
CA ASN A 582 1.74 20.81 2.88
C ASN A 582 1.83 19.62 1.91
N ARG A 583 2.95 18.87 1.95
CA ARG A 583 3.13 17.66 1.13
C ARG A 583 2.13 16.56 1.52
N ASN A 584 1.86 16.36 2.81
CA ASN A 584 0.86 15.39 3.26
C ASN A 584 -0.55 15.76 2.77
N VAL A 585 -0.96 17.03 2.89
CA VAL A 585 -2.26 17.50 2.37
C VAL A 585 -2.40 17.29 0.86
N TYR A 586 -1.32 17.50 0.09
CA TYR A 586 -1.31 17.20 -1.35
C TYR A 586 -1.47 15.70 -1.63
N LEU A 587 -0.71 14.84 -0.92
CA LEU A 587 -0.79 13.39 -1.07
C LEU A 587 -2.16 12.83 -0.66
N GLU A 588 -2.78 13.38 0.38
CA GLU A 588 -4.15 13.05 0.81
C GLU A 588 -5.15 13.34 -0.32
N LYS A 589 -5.02 14.50 -0.99
CA LYS A 589 -5.86 14.89 -2.11
C LYS A 589 -5.67 13.99 -3.34
N CYS A 590 -4.43 13.64 -3.69
CA CYS A 590 -4.16 12.67 -4.76
C CYS A 590 -4.78 11.31 -4.44
N ARG A 591 -4.63 10.84 -3.20
CA ARG A 591 -5.23 9.58 -2.76
C ARG A 591 -6.76 9.58 -2.79
N THR A 592 -7.42 10.73 -2.56
CA THR A 592 -8.87 10.84 -2.75
C THR A 592 -9.27 10.75 -4.23
N THR A 593 -8.56 11.41 -5.14
CA THR A 593 -8.85 11.32 -6.59
C THR A 593 -8.57 9.92 -7.14
N ASP A 594 -7.52 9.25 -6.66
CA ASP A 594 -7.20 7.87 -7.05
C ASP A 594 -8.32 6.91 -6.59
N LYS A 595 -8.87 7.13 -5.39
CA LYS A 595 -10.02 6.35 -4.90
C LYS A 595 -11.28 6.56 -5.75
N GLU A 596 -11.59 7.81 -6.13
CA GLU A 596 -12.72 8.14 -7.01
C GLU A 596 -12.56 7.47 -8.39
N THR A 597 -11.37 7.53 -9.01
CA THR A 597 -11.12 6.84 -10.29
C THR A 597 -11.22 5.33 -10.18
N PHE A 598 -10.73 4.73 -9.07
CA PHE A 598 -10.87 3.30 -8.80
C PHE A 598 -12.33 2.87 -8.63
N GLU A 599 -13.17 3.69 -7.98
CA GLU A 599 -14.61 3.43 -7.86
C GLU A 599 -15.32 3.47 -9.22
N LEU A 600 -14.99 4.44 -10.08
CA LEU A 600 -15.49 4.52 -11.46
C LEU A 600 -15.06 3.31 -12.31
N LEU A 601 -13.78 2.94 -12.27
CA LEU A 601 -13.25 1.76 -12.96
C LEU A 601 -13.93 0.45 -12.51
N ASN A 602 -14.23 0.31 -11.21
CA ASN A 602 -14.96 -0.85 -10.71
C ASN A 602 -16.43 -0.90 -11.17
N LEU A 603 -17.09 0.26 -11.34
CA LEU A 603 -18.43 0.32 -11.92
C LEU A 603 -18.42 -0.08 -13.41
N GLU A 604 -17.43 0.40 -14.18
CA GLU A 604 -17.23 0.01 -15.57
C GLU A 604 -16.97 -1.50 -15.70
N ILE A 605 -16.07 -2.06 -14.88
CA ILE A 605 -15.79 -3.51 -14.84
C ILE A 605 -17.05 -4.33 -14.52
N LYS A 606 -17.91 -3.86 -13.58
CA LYS A 606 -19.19 -4.53 -13.28
C LYS A 606 -20.15 -4.51 -14.47
N SER A 607 -20.24 -3.37 -15.17
CA SER A 607 -21.05 -3.24 -16.39
C SER A 607 -20.56 -4.18 -17.51
N LEU A 608 -19.25 -4.18 -17.78
CA LEU A 608 -18.63 -5.03 -18.79
C LEU A 608 -18.77 -6.53 -18.47
N LYS A 609 -18.72 -6.92 -17.19
CA LYS A 609 -19.00 -8.31 -16.77
C LYS A 609 -20.44 -8.73 -17.07
N SER A 610 -21.42 -7.89 -16.75
CA SER A 610 -22.83 -8.16 -17.07
C SER A 610 -23.12 -8.19 -18.57
N GLU A 611 -22.33 -7.48 -19.39
CA GLU A 611 -22.38 -7.60 -20.84
C GLU A 611 -21.71 -8.88 -21.35
N ALA A 612 -20.55 -9.25 -20.80
CA ALA A 612 -19.85 -10.50 -21.13
C ALA A 612 -20.69 -11.76 -20.79
N GLU A 613 -21.48 -11.74 -19.71
CA GLU A 613 -22.43 -12.81 -19.35
C GLU A 613 -23.49 -13.08 -20.44
N LYS A 614 -23.79 -12.11 -21.32
CA LYS A 614 -24.73 -12.29 -22.44
C LYS A 614 -24.07 -13.03 -23.62
N HIS A 615 -22.75 -13.03 -23.72
CA HIS A 615 -22.05 -13.61 -24.87
C HIS A 615 -22.21 -15.14 -24.97
N PRO A 616 -22.08 -15.94 -23.88
CA PRO A 616 -22.39 -17.37 -23.92
C PRO A 616 -23.83 -17.69 -24.32
N LEU A 617 -24.80 -16.86 -23.90
CA LEU A 617 -26.21 -17.04 -24.26
C LEU A 617 -26.44 -16.82 -25.77
N LEU A 618 -25.82 -15.78 -26.34
CA LEU A 618 -25.87 -15.52 -27.78
C LEU A 618 -25.17 -16.62 -28.59
N LEU A 619 -24.02 -17.12 -28.13
CA LEU A 619 -23.33 -18.26 -28.75
C LEU A 619 -24.18 -19.54 -28.72
N ALA A 620 -24.83 -19.82 -27.59
CA ALA A 620 -25.75 -20.95 -27.47
C ALA A 620 -26.94 -20.81 -28.43
N GLN A 621 -27.52 -19.62 -28.54
CA GLN A 621 -28.63 -19.34 -29.45
C GLN A 621 -28.24 -19.47 -30.93
N VAL A 622 -27.07 -18.96 -31.33
CA VAL A 622 -26.54 -19.14 -32.69
C VAL A 622 -26.30 -20.62 -32.99
N LYS A 623 -25.76 -21.39 -32.03
CA LYS A 623 -25.53 -22.83 -32.20
C LYS A 623 -26.82 -23.65 -32.31
N ILE A 624 -27.87 -23.28 -31.59
CA ILE A 624 -29.21 -23.86 -31.74
C ILE A 624 -29.73 -23.58 -33.16
N TYR A 625 -29.75 -22.32 -33.60
CA TYR A 625 -30.20 -21.98 -34.95
C TYR A 625 -29.37 -22.61 -36.08
N GLU A 626 -28.06 -22.80 -35.88
CA GLU A 626 -27.22 -23.54 -36.83
C GLU A 626 -27.63 -25.03 -36.93
N THR A 627 -28.03 -25.62 -35.80
CA THR A 627 -28.50 -27.01 -35.72
C THR A 627 -29.88 -27.14 -36.36
N ASP A 628 -30.84 -26.29 -35.97
CA ASP A 628 -32.20 -26.23 -36.55
C ASP A 628 -32.14 -26.06 -38.08
N PHE A 629 -31.25 -25.20 -38.57
CA PHE A 629 -31.07 -24.95 -40.01
C PHE A 629 -30.46 -26.14 -40.76
N LYS A 630 -29.57 -26.91 -40.12
CA LYS A 630 -29.05 -28.17 -40.69
C LYS A 630 -30.13 -29.23 -40.75
N GLU A 631 -30.91 -29.40 -39.68
CA GLU A 631 -32.02 -30.37 -39.65
C GLU A 631 -33.11 -30.05 -40.68
N GLU A 632 -33.49 -28.78 -40.82
CA GLU A 632 -34.42 -28.30 -41.86
C GLU A 632 -33.86 -28.51 -43.28
N ARG A 633 -32.55 -28.30 -43.49
CA ARG A 633 -31.90 -28.61 -44.78
C ARG A 633 -31.95 -30.10 -45.09
N GLU A 634 -31.55 -30.96 -44.15
CA GLU A 634 -31.58 -32.41 -44.32
C GLU A 634 -33.01 -32.95 -44.50
N ALA A 635 -34.02 -32.31 -43.89
CA ALA A 635 -35.43 -32.61 -44.14
C ALA A 635 -35.85 -32.22 -45.57
N ARG A 636 -35.45 -31.04 -46.05
CA ARG A 636 -35.73 -30.61 -47.44
C ARG A 636 -35.03 -31.45 -48.49
N GLU A 637 -33.78 -31.85 -48.26
CA GLU A 637 -33.04 -32.72 -49.17
C GLU A 637 -33.70 -34.10 -49.28
N ARG A 638 -34.17 -34.68 -48.15
CA ARG A 638 -34.98 -35.91 -48.15
C ARG A 638 -36.29 -35.74 -48.92
N LEU A 639 -37.04 -34.67 -48.67
CA LEU A 639 -38.30 -34.38 -49.39
C LEU A 639 -38.07 -34.15 -50.90
N SER A 640 -36.98 -33.51 -51.30
CA SER A 640 -36.62 -33.34 -52.71
C SER A 640 -36.31 -34.69 -53.37
N ALA A 641 -35.54 -35.55 -52.71
CA ALA A 641 -35.23 -36.89 -53.20
C ALA A 641 -36.48 -37.80 -53.28
N GLU A 642 -37.46 -37.65 -52.39
CA GLU A 642 -38.75 -38.33 -52.49
C GLU A 642 -39.63 -37.77 -53.62
N ASN A 643 -39.66 -36.44 -53.80
CA ASN A 643 -40.37 -35.80 -54.90
C ASN A 643 -39.80 -36.24 -56.27
N GLU A 644 -38.48 -36.31 -56.42
CA GLU A 644 -37.83 -36.82 -57.63
C GLU A 644 -38.21 -38.29 -57.94
N LYS A 645 -38.26 -39.16 -56.91
CA LYS A 645 -38.75 -40.54 -57.05
C LYS A 645 -40.20 -40.59 -57.51
N LEU A 646 -41.08 -39.82 -56.86
CA LEU A 646 -42.51 -39.75 -57.22
C LEU A 646 -42.71 -39.20 -58.64
N ILE A 647 -41.94 -38.19 -59.05
CA ILE A 647 -41.96 -37.67 -60.43
C ILE A 647 -41.49 -38.75 -61.42
N HIS A 648 -40.47 -39.54 -61.09
CA HIS A 648 -40.01 -40.65 -61.93
C HIS A 648 -41.07 -41.77 -62.03
N GLU A 649 -41.70 -42.16 -60.93
CA GLU A 649 -42.79 -43.13 -60.91
C GLU A 649 -44.01 -42.65 -61.69
N LEU A 650 -44.42 -41.39 -61.53
CA LEU A 650 -45.50 -40.78 -62.31
C LEU A 650 -45.18 -40.71 -63.81
N LYS A 651 -43.93 -40.39 -64.19
CA LYS A 651 -43.47 -40.45 -65.59
C LYS A 651 -43.56 -41.87 -66.14
N LYS A 652 -43.12 -42.88 -65.38
CA LYS A 652 -43.20 -44.29 -65.76
C LYS A 652 -44.64 -44.77 -65.91
N MET A 653 -45.52 -44.43 -64.96
CA MET A 653 -46.95 -44.74 -65.03
C MET A 653 -47.63 -44.07 -66.23
N ARG A 654 -47.31 -42.80 -66.51
CA ARG A 654 -47.81 -42.08 -67.68
C ARG A 654 -47.30 -42.71 -68.98
N GLN A 655 -46.04 -43.12 -69.04
CA GLN A 655 -45.50 -43.82 -70.22
C GLN A 655 -46.25 -45.14 -70.45
N MET A 656 -46.40 -45.99 -69.43
CA MET A 656 -47.20 -47.23 -69.58
C MET A 656 -48.64 -46.97 -70.00
N GLN A 657 -49.26 -45.86 -69.55
CA GLN A 657 -50.60 -45.47 -69.98
C GLN A 657 -50.62 -45.05 -71.46
N VAL A 658 -49.64 -44.26 -71.92
CA VAL A 658 -49.48 -43.90 -73.34
C VAL A 658 -49.25 -45.15 -74.18
N ASP A 659 -48.33 -46.01 -73.78
CA ASP A 659 -48.04 -47.28 -74.46
C ASP A 659 -49.29 -48.17 -74.54
N LEU A 660 -50.12 -48.25 -73.47
CA LEU A 660 -51.38 -48.99 -73.51
C LEU A 660 -52.40 -48.36 -74.47
N VAL A 661 -52.53 -47.03 -74.48
CA VAL A 661 -53.43 -46.31 -75.39
C VAL A 661 -53.00 -46.51 -76.84
N GLU A 662 -51.70 -46.37 -77.15
CA GLU A 662 -51.16 -46.61 -78.50
C GLU A 662 -51.39 -48.06 -78.96
N ASN A 663 -51.26 -49.05 -78.06
CA ASN A 663 -51.57 -50.45 -78.35
C ASN A 663 -53.08 -50.74 -78.54
N LEU A 664 -53.97 -49.95 -77.93
CA LEU A 664 -55.42 -50.03 -78.12
C LEU A 664 -55.85 -49.32 -79.41
N GLU A 665 -55.35 -48.10 -79.65
CA GLU A 665 -55.61 -47.30 -80.84
C GLU A 665 -55.01 -47.93 -82.10
N GLY A 666 -53.85 -48.59 -81.99
CA GLY A 666 -53.25 -49.41 -83.05
C GLY A 666 -54.11 -50.61 -83.50
N ARG A 667 -55.19 -50.93 -82.79
CA ARG A 667 -56.22 -51.90 -83.22
C ARG A 667 -57.51 -51.26 -83.73
N SER A 668 -57.68 -49.93 -83.66
CA SER A 668 -58.86 -49.20 -84.13
C SER A 668 -58.51 -48.19 -85.22
N SER A 669 -58.83 -48.55 -86.46
CA SER A 669 -58.56 -47.80 -87.70
C SER A 669 -59.05 -46.33 -87.70
N PRO A 670 -58.31 -45.38 -88.31
CA PRO A 670 -58.57 -43.94 -88.17
C PRO A 670 -59.73 -43.44 -89.05
N ARG A 671 -60.91 -43.16 -88.48
CA ARG A 671 -62.03 -42.57 -89.23
C ARG A 671 -63.13 -41.82 -88.44
N SER A 672 -62.82 -40.69 -87.78
CA SER A 672 -63.88 -39.68 -87.47
C SER A 672 -63.38 -38.24 -87.23
N GLN A 673 -63.99 -37.28 -87.94
CA GLN A 673 -64.40 -35.93 -87.48
C GLN A 673 -63.32 -35.00 -86.85
N GLN A 674 -62.88 -33.88 -87.43
CA GLN A 674 -63.44 -32.94 -88.43
C GLN A 674 -64.70 -32.13 -88.01
N GLN A 675 -64.92 -31.86 -86.70
CA GLN A 675 -66.12 -31.11 -86.25
C GLN A 675 -65.97 -30.01 -85.17
N GLN A 676 -64.76 -29.56 -84.79
CA GLN A 676 -64.60 -28.57 -83.70
C GLN A 676 -64.08 -27.16 -84.08
N SER A 677 -63.82 -26.86 -85.36
CA SER A 677 -63.23 -25.57 -85.79
C SER A 677 -64.25 -24.45 -86.11
N ARG A 678 -65.43 -24.40 -85.46
CA ARG A 678 -66.48 -23.39 -85.79
C ARG A 678 -67.21 -22.70 -84.64
N HIS A 679 -66.85 -22.94 -83.37
CA HIS A 679 -67.56 -22.34 -82.23
C HIS A 679 -66.62 -21.72 -81.18
N GLN A 680 -65.96 -20.61 -81.52
CA GLN A 680 -65.63 -19.54 -80.55
C GLN A 680 -65.24 -18.18 -81.17
N GLN A 681 -65.53 -17.95 -82.46
CA GLN A 681 -65.23 -16.69 -83.15
C GLN A 681 -66.31 -15.59 -82.91
N GLN A 682 -67.02 -15.64 -81.78
CA GLN A 682 -68.20 -14.81 -81.55
C GLN A 682 -68.36 -14.38 -80.08
N GLN A 683 -67.32 -13.75 -79.52
CA GLN A 683 -67.45 -12.90 -78.32
C GLN A 683 -66.34 -11.85 -78.20
N GLN A 684 -66.05 -11.15 -79.30
CA GLN A 684 -65.38 -9.84 -79.26
C GLN A 684 -66.31 -8.76 -79.80
N GLN A 685 -67.08 -8.12 -78.91
CA GLN A 685 -67.60 -6.77 -79.09
C GLN A 685 -68.18 -6.24 -77.78
N GLN A 686 -67.34 -5.56 -76.98
CA GLN A 686 -67.60 -4.18 -76.55
C GLN A 686 -66.39 -3.59 -75.81
N GLN A 687 -65.77 -2.59 -76.46
CA GLN A 687 -65.15 -1.38 -75.88
C GLN A 687 -63.93 -1.58 -74.94
N GLN A 688 -62.69 -1.26 -75.38
CA GLN A 688 -62.08 0.10 -75.44
C GLN A 688 -61.94 0.72 -74.04
N SER A 689 -60.77 1.18 -73.54
CA SER A 689 -59.45 1.50 -74.14
C SER A 689 -58.35 1.37 -73.04
N VAL A 690 -57.05 1.73 -73.11
CA VAL A 690 -56.29 2.76 -73.87
C VAL A 690 -54.79 2.35 -74.06
N THR A 691 -54.13 2.91 -75.08
CA THR A 691 -52.66 3.14 -75.26
C THR A 691 -51.60 2.08 -74.90
N ALA A 692 -51.14 1.37 -75.94
CA ALA A 692 -49.78 1.41 -76.55
C ALA A 692 -48.56 1.83 -75.67
N SER A 693 -47.48 1.04 -75.55
CA SER A 693 -46.45 0.58 -76.55
C SER A 693 -45.28 1.59 -76.70
N GLY A 694 -43.99 1.21 -76.77
CA GLY A 694 -43.31 -0.10 -76.77
C GLY A 694 -41.78 0.11 -76.61
N GLY A 695 -40.89 -0.88 -76.73
CA GLY A 695 -41.06 -2.31 -77.05
C GLY A 695 -39.71 -3.06 -77.16
N GLU A 696 -39.75 -4.25 -77.79
CA GLU A 696 -38.63 -5.05 -78.35
C GLU A 696 -37.66 -5.73 -77.33
N HIS A 697 -37.83 -7.04 -77.08
CA HIS A 697 -37.14 -8.20 -77.74
C HIS A 697 -35.72 -8.47 -77.16
N ARG A 698 -35.27 -9.66 -76.74
CA ARG A 698 -35.65 -11.11 -76.79
C ARG A 698 -35.01 -11.79 -75.53
N GLU A 699 -35.22 -13.03 -75.07
CA GLU A 699 -35.92 -14.25 -75.53
C GLU A 699 -36.16 -15.20 -74.31
N GLU A 700 -37.17 -16.08 -74.39
CA GLU A 700 -37.26 -17.46 -73.82
C GLU A 700 -37.14 -17.76 -72.28
N ASP A 701 -37.91 -18.67 -71.66
CA ASP A 701 -39.21 -19.29 -72.04
C ASP A 701 -39.94 -20.02 -70.85
N SER A 702 -41.23 -20.29 -71.04
CA SER A 702 -42.10 -21.36 -70.49
C SER A 702 -42.41 -21.54 -68.97
N ASP A 703 -43.64 -21.11 -68.62
CA ASP A 703 -44.75 -21.83 -67.94
C ASP A 703 -44.58 -22.63 -66.63
N TYR A 704 -45.45 -22.34 -65.64
CA TYR A 704 -46.58 -23.23 -65.25
C TYR A 704 -47.67 -22.48 -64.43
N LEU A 705 -48.86 -23.07 -64.37
CA LEU A 705 -50.17 -22.48 -63.99
C LEU A 705 -50.38 -22.08 -62.50
N PRO A 706 -51.37 -21.21 -62.19
CA PRO A 706 -51.47 -20.52 -60.91
C PRO A 706 -52.17 -21.31 -59.79
N THR A 707 -51.56 -21.31 -58.60
CA THR A 707 -52.28 -21.55 -57.34
C THR A 707 -52.61 -20.20 -56.70
N SER A 708 -53.86 -20.00 -56.30
CA SER A 708 -54.33 -18.76 -55.69
C SER A 708 -53.79 -18.59 -54.26
N VAL A 709 -52.59 -18.01 -54.13
CA VAL A 709 -52.03 -17.63 -52.82
C VAL A 709 -52.77 -16.41 -52.29
N ILE A 710 -53.42 -16.57 -51.14
CA ILE A 710 -54.09 -15.49 -50.42
C ILE A 710 -53.02 -14.59 -49.76
N THR A 711 -52.55 -13.57 -50.46
CA THR A 711 -51.65 -12.54 -49.89
C THR A 711 -52.45 -11.49 -49.12
N ALA A 712 -53.09 -11.91 -48.03
CA ALA A 712 -53.77 -11.05 -47.08
C ALA A 712 -52.89 -10.86 -45.83
N PHE A 713 -52.18 -9.73 -45.76
CA PHE A 713 -51.35 -9.37 -44.61
C PHE A 713 -52.24 -8.79 -43.50
N SER A 714 -52.26 -9.37 -42.30
CA SER A 714 -53.15 -8.95 -41.21
C SER A 714 -52.43 -8.20 -40.09
N CYS A 715 -53.05 -7.14 -39.56
CA CYS A 715 -52.52 -6.41 -38.40
C CYS A 715 -52.66 -7.22 -37.10
N PRO A 716 -51.58 -7.46 -36.33
CA PRO A 716 -51.63 -8.29 -35.12
C PRO A 716 -52.41 -7.64 -33.95
N LYS A 717 -52.62 -6.31 -33.95
CA LYS A 717 -53.35 -5.61 -32.87
C LYS A 717 -54.88 -5.59 -33.07
N CYS A 718 -55.36 -5.59 -34.32
CA CYS A 718 -56.79 -5.42 -34.65
C CYS A 718 -57.37 -6.46 -35.63
N SER A 719 -56.53 -7.37 -36.15
CA SER A 719 -56.89 -8.44 -37.12
C SER A 719 -57.42 -7.96 -38.49
N LEU A 720 -57.33 -6.67 -38.83
CA LEU A 720 -57.70 -6.17 -40.15
C LEU A 720 -56.73 -6.67 -41.24
N SER A 721 -57.26 -7.11 -42.38
CA SER A 721 -56.51 -7.72 -43.48
C SER A 721 -56.29 -6.77 -44.67
N PHE A 722 -55.06 -6.67 -45.14
CA PHE A 722 -54.62 -5.79 -46.22
C PHE A 722 -54.02 -6.59 -47.38
N ARG A 723 -54.25 -6.15 -48.62
CA ARG A 723 -53.76 -6.83 -49.84
C ARG A 723 -52.29 -6.53 -50.20
N ALA A 724 -51.64 -5.64 -49.46
CA ALA A 724 -50.27 -5.23 -49.69
C ALA A 724 -49.60 -4.83 -48.36
N LEU A 725 -48.26 -4.88 -48.32
CA LEU A 725 -47.48 -4.63 -47.12
C LEU A 725 -47.51 -3.15 -46.68
N ARG A 726 -47.49 -2.19 -47.63
CA ARG A 726 -47.44 -0.74 -47.32
C ARG A 726 -48.67 -0.25 -46.54
N PRO A 727 -49.92 -0.53 -46.97
CA PRO A 727 -51.11 -0.17 -46.20
C PRO A 727 -51.21 -0.89 -44.85
N LEU A 728 -50.65 -2.11 -44.72
CA LEU A 728 -50.53 -2.76 -43.41
C LEU A 728 -49.55 -1.98 -42.53
N GLN A 729 -48.39 -1.59 -43.05
CA GLN A 729 -47.36 -0.90 -42.27
C GLN A 729 -47.86 0.46 -41.76
N GLU A 730 -48.43 1.28 -42.65
CA GLU A 730 -49.06 2.56 -42.30
C GLU A 730 -50.18 2.37 -41.25
N HIS A 731 -50.95 1.29 -41.37
CA HIS A 731 -51.99 0.96 -40.38
C HIS A 731 -51.40 0.46 -39.06
N VAL A 732 -50.33 -0.34 -39.06
CA VAL A 732 -49.68 -0.84 -37.82
C VAL A 732 -49.05 0.31 -37.06
N GLU A 733 -48.38 1.25 -37.75
CA GLU A 733 -47.84 2.48 -37.16
C GLU A 733 -48.97 3.29 -36.49
N ALA A 734 -50.04 3.61 -37.22
CA ALA A 734 -51.21 4.32 -36.66
C ALA A 734 -51.98 3.53 -35.57
N CYS A 735 -51.96 2.20 -35.62
CA CYS A 735 -52.61 1.35 -34.62
C CYS A 735 -51.75 1.21 -33.35
N LEU A 736 -50.44 1.37 -33.43
CA LEU A 736 -49.53 1.43 -32.28
C LEU A 736 -49.61 2.79 -31.57
N ASP A 737 -49.67 3.89 -32.32
CA ASP A 737 -49.75 5.28 -31.80
C ASP A 737 -51.09 5.62 -31.11
N LEU A 738 -52.09 4.74 -31.21
CA LEU A 738 -53.30 4.80 -30.36
C LEU A 738 -53.02 4.14 -28.99
N GLN A 739 -52.49 4.96 -28.07
CA GLN A 739 -52.48 4.78 -26.62
C GLN A 739 -52.76 6.11 -25.90
#